data_AF-A0A971ZBV9-F1
#
_entry.id   AF-A0A971ZBV9-F1
#
_cell.length_a   1.000
_cell.length_b   1.000
_cell.length_c   1.000
_cell.angle_alpha   90.00
_cell.angle_beta   90.00
_cell.angle_gamma   90.00
#
_symmetry.space_group_name_H-M   'P 1'
#
loop_
_entity.id
_entity.type
_entity.pdbx_description
1 polymer ?
#
loop_
_entity_poly.entity_id
_entity_poly.type
_entity_poly.pdbx_seq_one_letter_code
_entity_poly.pdbx_strand_id
1 'polypeptide(L)'
;MANQTENFKPLTLVQHFEAPKGYRGYFGWLCGYSADAVFLNNAVERFTQLTQAQHSAQGSVSLALMLDPRHQQITPIDVSGALHLLFKEKTLPFRLLHAKVAILGFKHKDGKQWQLRLLVSTGNWTRQTLEESLDLAWQVNINSEQLKHSVKGSEQGCADIKAAWDLMKYILTLYDNRVLDSQLHRFAQEEVKEWLGLCIKKAKGRARFFDNRSQSLLSQLSKKIIKHDRDTAKKASRNYLAMGSGFYEAAGKNDQAPKVLITILDNLKREGLLSLRSEEVVFINPNACQAIASSLEQLDKQGIKVCVPNDKRSLHAKFLFSAHYRQTSAACLHSWVYLGSGNLTKPGFCSKMQLSTGNLEAGVVFFPEQLVWCEGEERNIVTNLLPIHWDYNNAIQPSDLCSGAEMEIKEVVYAAPPAAFLHWCEENKNLLAKHELPQLTFDVLNEAGDICQKKKTEAGIEFAWAGWQPRQVCVQWIHQEQLCQAIVPVMDQYGRMAATKLRALELDEAWWSLESFPLPFADEESEDEFNNNINNNGKQERGNAVRWEMTKYSIREMMGLVESIAAKQVMLQEQNWSFWCNRLEQVLGQSKDSLHVAYFREKLKLNPLTPLREPCFRPAFAETVNTEYGRLYEDTLKRIEVDWAVSGLTGLGEIK
;
A
#
# COMPACT_ATOMS: atom_id res chain seq x y z
N MET A 1 -22.61 -23.86 -24.67
CA MET A 1 -21.38 -24.00 -23.85
C MET A 1 -20.46 -22.88 -24.29
N ALA A 2 -20.52 -21.74 -23.60
CA ALA A 2 -19.73 -20.57 -23.93
C ALA A 2 -18.31 -20.77 -23.40
N ASN A 3 -17.32 -20.55 -24.26
CA ASN A 3 -15.91 -20.51 -23.88
C ASN A 3 -15.74 -19.53 -22.72
N GLN A 4 -15.19 -20.01 -21.61
CA GLN A 4 -14.64 -19.17 -20.54
C GLN A 4 -13.44 -18.42 -21.13
N THR A 5 -13.70 -17.26 -21.72
CA THR A 5 -12.69 -16.26 -22.04
C THR A 5 -12.13 -15.69 -20.74
N GLU A 6 -10.82 -15.38 -20.73
CA GLU A 6 -10.07 -14.87 -19.57
C GLU A 6 -10.86 -13.81 -18.78
N ASN A 7 -11.28 -14.14 -17.55
CA ASN A 7 -12.01 -13.22 -16.68
C ASN A 7 -11.19 -11.93 -16.45
N PHE A 8 -11.73 -10.77 -16.82
CA PHE A 8 -11.23 -9.46 -16.36
C PHE A 8 -10.95 -9.49 -14.85
N LYS A 9 -9.67 -9.33 -14.49
CA LYS A 9 -9.21 -9.32 -13.11
C LYS A 9 -8.67 -7.93 -12.77
N PRO A 10 -9.40 -7.11 -11.99
CA PRO A 10 -8.89 -5.82 -11.56
C PRO A 10 -7.66 -5.98 -10.66
N LEU A 11 -6.80 -4.96 -10.66
CA LEU A 11 -5.63 -4.91 -9.78
C LEU A 11 -6.08 -4.85 -8.32
N THR A 12 -5.39 -5.57 -7.44
CA THR A 12 -5.52 -5.40 -6.00
C THR A 12 -4.84 -4.10 -5.56
N LEU A 13 -5.18 -3.59 -4.36
CA LEU A 13 -4.64 -2.31 -3.89
C LEU A 13 -3.11 -2.30 -3.79
N VAL A 14 -2.47 -3.38 -3.37
CA VAL A 14 -1.00 -3.50 -3.33
C VAL A 14 -0.37 -3.54 -4.72
N GLN A 15 -1.07 -4.04 -5.74
CA GLN A 15 -0.55 -4.02 -7.12
C GLN A 15 -0.45 -2.60 -7.67
N HIS A 16 -1.23 -1.65 -7.15
CA HIS A 16 -1.06 -0.23 -7.49
C HIS A 16 0.24 0.41 -6.97
N PHE A 17 1.02 -0.29 -6.14
CA PHE A 17 2.35 0.15 -5.72
C PHE A 17 3.45 -0.35 -6.65
N GLU A 18 3.16 -1.32 -7.54
CA GLU A 18 4.15 -1.95 -8.40
C GLU A 18 4.90 -0.96 -9.28
N ALA A 19 6.23 -1.07 -9.25
CA ALA A 19 7.09 -0.31 -10.14
C ALA A 19 6.80 -0.68 -11.62
N PRO A 20 6.66 0.32 -12.52
CA PRO A 20 6.59 0.06 -13.94
C PRO A 20 7.82 -0.73 -14.43
N LYS A 21 7.67 -1.49 -15.51
CA LYS A 21 8.78 -2.25 -16.11
C LYS A 21 9.98 -1.35 -16.37
N GLY A 22 11.16 -1.76 -15.89
CA GLY A 22 12.41 -1.01 -16.01
C GLY A 22 12.61 0.08 -14.95
N TYR A 23 11.62 0.32 -14.09
CA TYR A 23 11.70 1.28 -12.99
C TYR A 23 11.82 0.56 -11.65
N ARG A 24 12.27 1.32 -10.65
CA ARG A 24 12.17 0.98 -9.22
C ARG A 24 11.56 2.14 -8.46
N GLY A 25 10.83 1.86 -7.39
CA GLY A 25 10.40 2.85 -6.43
C GLY A 25 11.60 3.56 -5.84
N TYR A 26 11.50 4.89 -5.73
CA TYR A 26 12.60 5.74 -5.32
C TYR A 26 12.29 6.49 -4.04
N PHE A 27 11.15 7.19 -4.00
CA PHE A 27 10.60 7.76 -2.77
C PHE A 27 9.09 8.01 -2.93
N GLY A 28 8.32 7.95 -1.85
CA GLY A 28 6.90 8.28 -1.88
C GLY A 28 6.34 8.77 -0.55
N TRP A 29 5.14 9.34 -0.62
CA TRP A 29 4.34 9.76 0.53
C TRP A 29 2.98 9.06 0.50
N LEU A 30 2.53 8.61 1.66
CA LEU A 30 1.28 7.91 1.87
C LEU A 30 0.54 8.54 3.05
N CYS A 31 -0.74 8.90 2.88
CA CYS A 31 -1.61 9.26 3.99
C CYS A 31 -2.83 8.35 4.08
N GLY A 32 -3.35 8.12 5.28
CA GLY A 32 -4.45 7.18 5.52
C GLY A 32 -5.09 7.33 6.89
N TYR A 33 -6.20 6.63 7.10
CA TYR A 33 -6.76 6.45 8.44
C TYR A 33 -5.99 5.38 9.22
N SER A 34 -5.83 4.21 8.60
CA SER A 34 -5.12 3.08 9.18
C SER A 34 -4.25 2.35 8.16
N ALA A 35 -3.27 1.62 8.68
CA ALA A 35 -2.44 0.68 7.94
C ALA A 35 -2.00 -0.48 8.83
N ASP A 36 -1.59 -1.59 8.24
CA ASP A 36 -0.92 -2.68 8.98
C ASP A 36 0.39 -3.11 8.30
N ALA A 37 1.22 -3.82 9.06
CA ALA A 37 2.54 -4.24 8.60
C ALA A 37 2.45 -5.22 7.42
N VAL A 38 1.43 -6.08 7.38
CA VAL A 38 1.24 -7.07 6.31
C VAL A 38 1.04 -6.37 4.96
N PHE A 39 0.10 -5.42 4.90
CA PHE A 39 -0.14 -4.63 3.70
C PHE A 39 1.11 -3.82 3.31
N LEU A 40 1.72 -3.12 4.28
CA LEU A 40 2.82 -2.21 3.98
C LEU A 40 4.09 -2.93 3.54
N ASN A 41 4.43 -4.09 4.12
CA ASN A 41 5.56 -4.89 3.64
C ASN A 41 5.36 -5.31 2.18
N ASN A 42 4.16 -5.75 1.81
CA ASN A 42 3.82 -6.10 0.43
C ASN A 42 3.88 -4.88 -0.50
N ALA A 43 3.31 -3.75 -0.08
CA ALA A 43 3.34 -2.50 -0.84
C ALA A 43 4.77 -1.98 -1.05
N VAL A 44 5.61 -1.97 -0.01
CA VAL A 44 7.00 -1.50 -0.07
C VAL A 44 7.85 -2.42 -0.94
N GLU A 45 7.71 -3.75 -0.80
CA GLU A 45 8.43 -4.71 -1.65
C GLU A 45 8.05 -4.54 -3.12
N ARG A 46 6.76 -4.40 -3.45
CA ARG A 46 6.30 -4.14 -4.84
C ARG A 46 6.75 -2.78 -5.36
N PHE A 47 6.76 -1.77 -4.50
CA PHE A 47 7.21 -0.43 -4.84
C PHE A 47 8.70 -0.41 -5.18
N THR A 48 9.54 -0.98 -4.32
CA THR A 48 11.00 -0.84 -4.37
C THR A 48 11.71 -2.01 -5.06
N GLN A 49 11.03 -3.15 -5.19
CA GLN A 49 11.59 -4.44 -5.59
C GLN A 49 12.69 -4.94 -4.65
N LEU A 50 12.62 -4.60 -3.36
CA LEU A 50 13.57 -5.06 -2.34
C LEU A 50 12.82 -5.79 -1.22
N THR A 51 13.38 -6.89 -0.74
CA THR A 51 12.83 -7.61 0.42
C THR A 51 13.04 -6.83 1.71
N GLN A 52 12.30 -7.18 2.77
CA GLN A 52 12.45 -6.56 4.09
C GLN A 52 13.89 -6.66 4.63
N ALA A 53 14.58 -7.78 4.38
CA ALA A 53 15.97 -7.97 4.80
C ALA A 53 16.92 -7.01 4.07
N GLN A 54 16.70 -6.77 2.78
CA GLN A 54 17.48 -5.82 2.00
C GLN A 54 17.20 -4.37 2.42
N HIS A 55 15.94 -4.02 2.67
CA HIS A 55 15.58 -2.72 3.25
C HIS A 55 16.24 -2.51 4.61
N SER A 56 16.20 -3.53 5.47
CA SER A 56 16.87 -3.48 6.78
C SER A 56 18.38 -3.30 6.63
N ALA A 57 19.00 -3.90 5.61
CA ALA A 57 20.43 -3.75 5.38
C ALA A 57 20.84 -2.39 4.79
N GLN A 58 20.00 -1.84 3.90
CA GLN A 58 20.18 -0.50 3.34
C GLN A 58 19.90 0.59 4.38
N GLY A 59 18.94 0.35 5.27
CA GLY A 59 18.47 1.31 6.27
C GLY A 59 17.96 2.62 5.66
N SER A 60 17.44 2.57 4.43
CA SER A 60 16.89 3.72 3.72
C SER A 60 15.37 3.73 3.76
N VAL A 61 14.78 4.88 4.05
CA VAL A 61 13.34 5.14 3.90
C VAL A 61 12.98 5.37 2.43
N SER A 62 12.06 4.54 1.90
CA SER A 62 11.46 4.69 0.58
C SER A 62 10.03 5.24 0.63
N LEU A 63 9.32 5.08 1.74
CA LEU A 63 7.93 5.53 1.89
C LEU A 63 7.72 6.27 3.22
N ALA A 64 7.28 7.52 3.17
CA ALA A 64 6.84 8.27 4.34
C ALA A 64 5.34 8.10 4.56
N LEU A 65 4.95 7.61 5.74
CA LEU A 65 3.58 7.26 6.09
C LEU A 65 3.02 8.23 7.14
N MET A 66 1.83 8.79 6.87
CA MET A 66 1.10 9.69 7.77
C MET A 66 -0.30 9.13 8.02
N LEU A 67 -0.52 8.51 9.18
CA LEU A 67 -1.81 7.92 9.55
C LEU A 67 -2.57 8.80 10.54
N ASP A 68 -3.85 8.50 10.78
CA ASP A 68 -4.58 9.18 11.85
C ASP A 68 -3.76 9.17 13.15
N PRO A 69 -3.63 10.30 13.87
CA PRO A 69 -2.76 10.36 15.05
C PRO A 69 -3.15 9.41 16.19
N ARG A 70 -4.32 8.77 16.11
CA ARG A 70 -4.76 7.73 17.05
C ARG A 70 -4.43 6.31 16.61
N HIS A 71 -3.80 6.17 15.45
CA HIS A 71 -3.29 4.89 14.97
C HIS A 71 -2.04 4.52 15.76
N GLN A 72 -1.98 3.28 16.25
CA GLN A 72 -0.79 2.77 16.91
C GLN A 72 0.42 2.86 15.98
N GLN A 73 1.57 3.21 16.54
CA GLN A 73 2.78 3.34 15.75
C GLN A 73 3.17 1.99 15.12
N ILE A 74 3.23 1.94 13.79
CA ILE A 74 3.95 0.91 13.03
C ILE A 74 5.44 1.22 13.15
N THR A 75 6.22 0.26 13.65
CA THR A 75 7.62 0.51 14.00
C THR A 75 8.54 0.29 12.79
N PRO A 76 9.76 0.89 12.79
CA PRO A 76 10.74 0.68 11.72
C PRO A 76 11.14 -0.78 11.47
N ILE A 77 11.03 -1.66 12.47
CA ILE A 77 11.33 -3.09 12.30
C ILE A 77 10.16 -3.85 11.68
N ASP A 78 8.91 -3.46 11.98
CA ASP A 78 7.71 -4.13 11.45
C ASP A 78 7.63 -3.97 9.93
N VAL A 79 8.00 -2.79 9.43
CA VAL A 79 8.02 -2.46 8.00
C VAL A 79 9.30 -1.71 7.63
N SER A 80 10.33 -2.46 7.26
CA SER A 80 11.57 -1.86 6.79
C SER A 80 11.37 -1.17 5.44
N GLY A 81 11.86 0.06 5.31
CA GLY A 81 11.69 0.89 4.09
C GLY A 81 10.48 1.82 4.12
N ALA A 82 9.53 1.64 5.05
CA ALA A 82 8.51 2.63 5.37
C ALA A 82 8.78 3.29 6.72
N LEU A 83 8.47 4.58 6.84
CA LEU A 83 8.57 5.31 8.10
C LEU A 83 7.23 5.93 8.45
N HIS A 84 6.63 5.47 9.55
CA HIS A 84 5.47 6.12 10.14
C HIS A 84 5.89 7.40 10.86
N LEU A 85 5.55 8.54 10.28
CA LEU A 85 5.76 9.84 10.90
C LEU A 85 4.71 10.04 11.99
N LEU A 86 5.15 10.44 13.19
CA LEU A 86 4.27 10.70 14.32
C LEU A 86 3.79 12.15 14.33
N PHE A 87 2.64 12.39 14.95
CA PHE A 87 1.97 13.69 14.92
C PHE A 87 2.66 14.69 15.86
N LYS A 88 2.95 15.93 15.41
CA LYS A 88 3.79 16.89 16.17
C LYS A 88 3.13 17.44 17.43
N GLU A 89 1.84 17.72 17.38
CA GLU A 89 1.12 18.47 18.41
C GLU A 89 -0.10 17.67 18.90
N LYS A 90 -0.62 17.88 20.12
CA LYS A 90 -1.84 17.15 20.53
C LYS A 90 -3.14 17.72 19.93
N THR A 91 -3.16 18.95 19.42
CA THR A 91 -4.40 19.57 18.90
C THR A 91 -4.64 19.18 17.45
N LEU A 92 -5.74 18.46 17.20
CA LEU A 92 -6.10 17.98 15.87
C LEU A 92 -6.93 19.02 15.08
N PRO A 93 -6.61 19.31 13.80
CA PRO A 93 -7.42 20.21 12.98
C PRO A 93 -8.65 19.52 12.35
N PHE A 94 -8.73 18.19 12.46
CA PHE A 94 -9.76 17.33 11.87
C PHE A 94 -10.32 16.35 12.89
N ARG A 95 -11.52 15.83 12.63
CA ARG A 95 -12.09 14.74 13.44
C ARG A 95 -11.24 13.48 13.30
N LEU A 96 -11.00 13.05 12.06
CA LEU A 96 -10.13 11.93 11.67
C LEU A 96 -9.32 12.33 10.43
N LEU A 97 -8.07 11.87 10.30
CA LEU A 97 -7.40 11.81 9.00
C LEU A 97 -7.94 10.59 8.26
N HIS A 98 -8.74 10.81 7.24
CA HIS A 98 -9.42 9.72 6.55
C HIS A 98 -9.11 9.65 5.05
N ALA A 99 -8.51 10.69 4.47
CA ALA A 99 -7.93 10.66 3.12
C ALA A 99 -6.97 9.47 2.95
N LYS A 100 -7.14 8.69 1.87
CA LYS A 100 -6.24 7.59 1.48
C LYS A 100 -5.58 7.92 0.14
N VAL A 101 -4.46 8.62 0.20
CA VAL A 101 -3.75 9.14 -0.96
C VAL A 101 -2.27 8.73 -0.92
N ALA A 102 -1.74 8.27 -2.06
CA ALA A 102 -0.31 8.02 -2.23
C ALA A 102 0.25 8.83 -3.40
N ILE A 103 1.47 9.37 -3.23
CA ILE A 103 2.28 9.94 -4.30
C ILE A 103 3.59 9.14 -4.33
N LEU A 104 3.81 8.40 -5.42
CA LEU A 104 4.93 7.48 -5.58
C LEU A 104 5.84 7.95 -6.70
N GLY A 105 7.12 8.11 -6.41
CA GLY A 105 8.17 8.42 -7.38
C GLY A 105 8.96 7.17 -7.78
N PHE A 106 9.12 6.97 -9.08
CA PHE A 106 9.85 5.86 -9.67
C PHE A 106 11.02 6.37 -10.50
N LYS A 107 12.17 5.73 -10.38
CA LYS A 107 13.38 6.02 -11.16
C LYS A 107 13.69 4.85 -12.08
N HIS A 108 13.93 5.13 -13.35
CA HIS A 108 14.31 4.12 -14.33
C HIS A 108 15.74 3.61 -14.05
N LYS A 109 16.03 2.37 -14.45
CA LYS A 109 17.37 1.76 -14.30
C LYS A 109 18.49 2.53 -15.01
N ASP A 110 18.17 3.34 -16.02
CA ASP A 110 19.14 4.22 -16.69
C ASP A 110 19.51 5.49 -15.89
N GLY A 111 18.80 5.76 -14.79
CA GLY A 111 18.99 6.93 -13.93
C GLY A 111 18.52 8.27 -14.49
N LYS A 112 18.04 8.33 -15.74
CA LYS A 112 17.66 9.57 -16.44
C LYS A 112 16.15 9.78 -16.49
N GLN A 113 15.39 8.70 -16.59
CA GLN A 113 13.93 8.76 -16.68
C GLN A 113 13.29 8.55 -15.32
N TRP A 114 12.18 9.25 -15.09
CA TRP A 114 11.38 9.11 -13.89
C TRP A 114 9.88 9.06 -14.22
N GLN A 115 9.10 8.55 -13.28
CA GLN A 115 7.64 8.56 -13.30
C GLN A 115 7.08 8.91 -11.93
N LEU A 116 6.02 9.71 -11.91
CA LEU A 116 5.19 9.95 -10.73
C LEU A 116 3.86 9.23 -10.88
N ARG A 117 3.39 8.60 -9.81
CA ARG A 117 2.04 8.03 -9.69
C ARG A 117 1.32 8.72 -8.55
N LEU A 118 0.12 9.20 -8.81
CA LEU A 118 -0.86 9.56 -7.78
C LEU A 118 -1.88 8.44 -7.70
N LEU A 119 -2.13 7.94 -6.48
CA LEU A 119 -3.11 6.91 -6.15
C LEU A 119 -4.11 7.47 -5.14
N VAL A 120 -5.40 7.23 -5.37
CA VAL A 120 -6.50 7.54 -4.44
C VAL A 120 -7.30 6.26 -4.24
N SER A 121 -7.52 5.89 -2.97
CA SER A 121 -8.24 4.67 -2.59
C SER A 121 -9.47 5.00 -1.74
N THR A 122 -10.50 4.16 -1.83
CA THR A 122 -11.61 4.15 -0.85
C THR A 122 -11.24 3.35 0.41
N GLY A 123 -10.32 2.39 0.26
CA GLY A 123 -9.90 1.44 1.29
C GLY A 123 -8.74 1.93 2.14
N ASN A 124 -8.59 1.33 3.32
CA ASN A 124 -7.43 1.58 4.18
C ASN A 124 -6.20 0.83 3.64
N TRP A 125 -5.02 1.13 4.19
CA TRP A 125 -3.77 0.47 3.81
C TRP A 125 -3.57 -0.81 4.61
N THR A 126 -4.60 -1.65 4.64
CA THR A 126 -4.69 -2.83 5.51
C THR A 126 -4.92 -4.11 4.73
N ARG A 127 -4.58 -5.23 5.36
CA ARG A 127 -4.85 -6.58 4.91
C ARG A 127 -6.34 -6.81 4.63
N GLN A 128 -7.21 -6.27 5.48
CA GLN A 128 -8.66 -6.32 5.29
C GLN A 128 -9.09 -5.82 3.90
N THR A 129 -8.46 -4.75 3.40
CA THR A 129 -8.76 -4.21 2.06
C THR A 129 -8.37 -5.15 0.91
N LEU A 130 -7.47 -6.09 1.17
CA LEU A 130 -7.08 -7.08 0.17
C LEU A 130 -7.99 -8.31 0.16
N GLU A 131 -8.55 -8.67 1.31
CA GLU A 131 -9.17 -9.99 1.53
C GLU A 131 -10.69 -9.91 1.68
N GLU A 132 -11.19 -8.94 2.44
CA GLU A 132 -12.58 -8.96 2.92
C GLU A 132 -13.45 -7.89 2.29
N SER A 133 -12.86 -6.78 1.83
CA SER A 133 -13.63 -5.63 1.38
C SER A 133 -13.58 -5.36 -0.13
N LEU A 134 -14.68 -4.81 -0.62
CA LEU A 134 -14.79 -4.20 -1.93
C LEU A 134 -14.40 -2.74 -1.83
N ASP A 135 -13.25 -2.42 -2.42
CA ASP A 135 -12.72 -1.07 -2.50
C ASP A 135 -12.44 -0.68 -3.95
N LEU A 136 -12.38 0.62 -4.18
CA LEU A 136 -12.05 1.21 -5.47
C LEU A 136 -10.76 2.01 -5.37
N ALA A 137 -9.96 1.93 -6.42
CA ALA A 137 -8.75 2.70 -6.58
C ALA A 137 -8.77 3.48 -7.88
N TRP A 138 -8.19 4.67 -7.85
CA TRP A 138 -7.96 5.50 -9.01
C TRP A 138 -6.50 5.92 -9.05
N GLN A 139 -5.88 5.86 -10.23
CA GLN A 139 -4.50 6.29 -10.40
C GLN A 139 -4.29 7.17 -11.63
N VAL A 140 -3.29 8.05 -11.55
CA VAL A 140 -2.72 8.74 -12.70
C VAL A 140 -1.20 8.62 -12.67
N ASN A 141 -0.62 8.31 -13.84
CA ASN A 141 0.83 8.22 -14.02
C ASN A 141 1.29 9.35 -14.94
N ILE A 142 2.36 10.04 -14.56
CA ILE A 142 3.04 11.05 -15.37
C ILE A 142 4.51 10.68 -15.47
N ASN A 143 4.99 10.42 -16.68
CA ASN A 143 6.41 10.13 -16.91
C ASN A 143 7.16 11.36 -17.45
N SER A 144 8.47 11.37 -17.19
CA SER A 144 9.38 12.45 -17.62
C SER A 144 9.34 12.72 -19.14
N GLU A 145 9.18 11.69 -19.96
CA GLU A 145 9.14 11.81 -21.43
C GLU A 145 7.84 12.49 -21.92
N GLN A 146 6.70 12.16 -21.31
CA GLN A 146 5.41 12.80 -21.57
C GLN A 146 5.47 14.32 -21.33
N LEU A 147 6.22 14.76 -20.30
CA LEU A 147 6.40 16.17 -20.01
C LEU A 147 7.32 16.89 -21.01
N LYS A 148 8.31 16.18 -21.57
CA LYS A 148 9.20 16.72 -22.61
C LYS A 148 8.46 16.92 -23.93
N HIS A 149 7.63 15.95 -24.31
CA HIS A 149 6.95 15.93 -25.61
C HIS A 149 5.54 16.54 -25.58
N SER A 150 5.09 17.08 -24.44
CA SER A 150 3.76 17.72 -24.30
C SER A 150 2.62 16.82 -24.81
N VAL A 151 2.62 15.57 -24.36
CA VAL A 151 1.60 14.59 -24.74
C VAL A 151 0.22 15.03 -24.22
N LYS A 152 -0.81 14.96 -25.09
CA LYS A 152 -2.18 15.37 -24.76
C LYS A 152 -2.69 14.62 -23.53
N GLY A 153 -3.14 15.36 -22.52
CA GLY A 153 -3.70 14.81 -21.28
C GLY A 153 -2.71 14.77 -20.11
N SER A 154 -1.41 14.92 -20.37
CA SER A 154 -0.40 15.00 -19.31
C SER A 154 -0.58 16.24 -18.44
N GLU A 155 -1.08 17.36 -18.98
CA GLU A 155 -1.32 18.56 -18.18
C GLU A 155 -2.44 18.41 -17.15
N GLN A 156 -3.46 17.60 -17.49
CA GLN A 156 -4.57 17.29 -16.58
C GLN A 156 -4.09 16.40 -15.42
N GLY A 157 -3.30 15.36 -15.71
CA GLY A 157 -2.70 14.55 -14.66
C GLY A 157 -1.71 15.36 -13.80
N CYS A 158 -0.98 16.32 -14.38
CA CYS A 158 -0.18 17.28 -13.63
C CYS A 158 -1.03 18.17 -12.70
N ALA A 159 -2.23 18.58 -13.13
CA ALA A 159 -3.15 19.34 -12.27
C ALA A 159 -3.65 18.50 -11.09
N ASP A 160 -3.90 17.20 -11.31
CA ASP A 160 -4.28 16.26 -10.24
C ASP A 160 -3.14 16.08 -9.23
N ILE A 161 -1.92 15.82 -9.71
CA ILE A 161 -0.72 15.71 -8.87
C ILE A 161 -0.46 17.00 -8.09
N LYS A 162 -0.62 18.17 -8.72
CA LYS A 162 -0.47 19.47 -8.05
C LYS A 162 -1.44 19.61 -6.88
N ALA A 163 -2.71 19.24 -7.07
CA ALA A 163 -3.72 19.33 -6.02
C ALA A 163 -3.48 18.32 -4.89
N ALA A 164 -3.12 17.08 -5.23
CA ALA A 164 -2.78 16.05 -4.25
C ALA A 164 -1.51 16.41 -3.45
N TRP A 165 -0.50 16.98 -4.11
CA TRP A 165 0.71 17.45 -3.44
C TRP A 165 0.43 18.64 -2.51
N ASP A 166 -0.53 19.50 -2.85
CA ASP A 166 -0.95 20.57 -1.95
C ASP A 166 -1.56 20.05 -0.65
N LEU A 167 -2.41 19.02 -0.73
CA LEU A 167 -2.89 18.29 0.45
C LEU A 167 -1.74 17.64 1.21
N MET A 168 -0.85 16.92 0.52
CA MET A 168 0.26 16.19 1.15
C MET A 168 1.21 17.13 1.90
N LYS A 169 1.54 18.30 1.33
CA LYS A 169 2.33 19.34 2.02
C LYS A 169 1.64 19.82 3.28
N TYR A 170 0.33 20.06 3.23
CA TYR A 170 -0.42 20.46 4.41
C TYR A 170 -0.33 19.38 5.50
N ILE A 171 -0.58 18.12 5.15
CA ILE A 171 -0.47 17.00 6.10
C ILE A 171 0.96 16.93 6.67
N LEU A 172 2.00 16.98 5.85
CA LEU A 172 3.41 16.96 6.29
C LEU A 172 3.75 18.04 7.32
N THR A 173 3.08 19.20 7.31
CA THR A 173 3.30 20.23 8.35
C THR A 173 2.89 19.75 9.74
N LEU A 174 1.91 18.84 9.83
CA LEU A 174 1.35 18.31 11.07
C LEU A 174 2.16 17.16 11.67
N TYR A 175 3.02 16.49 10.89
CA TYR A 175 3.80 15.32 11.31
C TYR A 175 5.28 15.62 11.44
N ASP A 176 5.96 14.91 12.35
CA ASP A 176 7.39 14.99 12.57
C ASP A 176 8.14 14.28 11.44
N ASN A 177 8.77 15.08 10.59
CA ASN A 177 9.53 14.63 9.44
C ASN A 177 11.04 14.78 9.62
N ARG A 178 11.54 15.10 10.84
CA ARG A 178 12.98 15.35 11.10
C ARG A 178 13.87 14.17 10.71
N VAL A 179 13.38 12.93 10.81
CA VAL A 179 14.12 11.73 10.37
C VAL A 179 14.47 11.80 8.87
N LEU A 180 13.55 12.35 8.05
CA LEU A 180 13.72 12.45 6.60
C LEU A 180 14.79 13.48 6.19
N ASP A 181 15.15 14.40 7.10
CA ASP A 181 16.16 15.42 6.84
C ASP A 181 17.60 14.90 6.97
N SER A 182 17.80 13.67 7.46
CA SER A 182 19.12 13.03 7.46
C SER A 182 19.66 12.85 6.03
N GLN A 183 20.99 12.90 5.88
CA GLN A 183 21.65 12.96 4.57
C GLN A 183 21.25 11.82 3.62
N LEU A 184 21.15 10.58 4.14
CA LEU A 184 20.76 9.39 3.37
C LEU A 184 19.35 9.53 2.76
N HIS A 185 18.41 10.09 3.52
CA HIS A 185 16.99 10.15 3.15
C HIS A 185 16.64 11.42 2.37
N ARG A 186 17.38 12.52 2.62
CA ARG A 186 17.14 13.82 2.01
C ARG A 186 17.24 13.80 0.49
N PHE A 187 18.23 13.11 -0.06
CA PHE A 187 18.50 13.15 -1.50
C PHE A 187 17.31 12.62 -2.33
N ALA A 188 16.77 11.45 -1.96
CA ALA A 188 15.66 10.85 -2.69
C ALA A 188 14.38 11.68 -2.60
N GLN A 189 14.05 12.22 -1.42
CA GLN A 189 12.86 13.08 -1.28
C GLN A 189 12.97 14.38 -2.08
N GLU A 190 14.15 15.02 -2.11
CA GLU A 190 14.33 16.30 -2.82
C GLU A 190 14.24 16.10 -4.33
N GLU A 191 14.85 15.03 -4.87
CA GLU A 191 14.74 14.72 -6.29
C GLU A 191 13.28 14.42 -6.71
N VAL A 192 12.50 13.70 -5.88
CA VAL A 192 11.06 13.52 -6.15
C VAL A 192 10.28 14.84 -6.04
N LYS A 193 10.64 15.73 -5.09
CA LYS A 193 10.07 17.10 -5.02
C LYS A 193 10.39 17.92 -6.27
N GLU A 194 11.56 17.75 -6.87
CA GLU A 194 11.91 18.38 -8.16
C GLU A 194 11.01 17.88 -9.29
N TRP A 195 10.77 16.56 -9.36
CA TRP A 195 9.84 15.97 -10.34
C TRP A 195 8.42 16.51 -10.17
N LEU A 196 7.97 16.63 -8.92
CA LEU A 196 6.69 17.27 -8.58
C LEU A 196 6.67 18.73 -9.03
N GLY A 197 7.76 19.46 -8.84
CA GLY A 197 7.94 20.83 -9.32
C GLY A 197 7.78 20.95 -10.84
N LEU A 198 8.28 19.98 -11.61
CA LEU A 198 8.10 19.92 -13.06
C LEU A 198 6.63 19.68 -13.45
N CYS A 199 5.95 18.76 -12.78
CA CYS A 199 4.50 18.55 -12.97
C CYS A 199 3.70 19.82 -12.66
N ILE A 200 4.00 20.49 -11.53
CA ILE A 200 3.30 21.72 -11.11
C ILE A 200 3.43 22.83 -12.16
N LYS A 201 4.61 22.98 -12.78
CA LYS A 201 4.83 23.96 -13.86
C LYS A 201 4.05 23.64 -15.14
N LYS A 202 3.77 22.35 -15.40
CA LYS A 202 3.04 21.88 -16.58
C LYS A 202 1.53 21.71 -16.33
N ALA A 203 1.08 21.81 -15.09
CA ALA A 203 -0.32 21.66 -14.71
C ALA A 203 -1.21 22.69 -15.42
N LYS A 204 -2.18 22.20 -16.20
CA LYS A 204 -3.23 23.01 -16.84
C LYS A 204 -4.58 22.32 -16.67
N GLY A 205 -5.64 23.11 -16.79
CA GLY A 205 -6.99 22.61 -16.53
C GLY A 205 -7.28 22.54 -15.04
N ARG A 206 -8.35 21.80 -14.69
CA ARG A 206 -8.86 21.72 -13.31
C ARG A 206 -8.59 20.34 -12.77
N ALA A 207 -8.02 20.25 -11.58
CA ALA A 207 -7.82 18.97 -10.92
C ALA A 207 -9.15 18.21 -10.75
N ARG A 208 -9.15 16.96 -11.16
CA ARG A 208 -10.13 15.92 -10.83
C ARG A 208 -10.04 15.56 -9.35
N PHE A 209 -8.82 15.58 -8.80
CA PHE A 209 -8.55 15.46 -7.37
C PHE A 209 -9.06 16.69 -6.58
N PHE A 210 -9.58 16.45 -5.37
CA PHE A 210 -9.93 17.48 -4.41
C PHE A 210 -10.03 16.92 -2.98
N ASP A 211 -9.89 17.82 -2.01
CA ASP A 211 -9.98 17.53 -0.58
C ASP A 211 -10.98 18.48 0.12
N ASN A 212 -11.31 18.20 1.37
CA ASN A 212 -12.33 18.96 2.11
C ASN A 212 -11.78 19.99 3.13
N ARG A 213 -10.50 20.41 3.05
CA ARG A 213 -9.91 21.38 4.00
C ARG A 213 -10.70 22.69 4.06
N SER A 214 -11.12 23.21 2.91
CA SER A 214 -11.80 24.52 2.82
C SER A 214 -13.31 24.45 2.61
N GLN A 215 -13.80 23.41 1.92
CA GLN A 215 -15.22 23.23 1.53
C GLN A 215 -15.56 21.74 1.59
N SER A 216 -16.81 21.38 1.87
CA SER A 216 -17.22 19.97 1.87
C SER A 216 -17.12 19.33 0.49
N LEU A 217 -16.95 18.00 0.43
CA LEU A 217 -16.86 17.27 -0.84
C LEU A 217 -18.13 17.46 -1.68
N LEU A 218 -19.31 17.37 -1.06
CA LEU A 218 -20.60 17.59 -1.73
C LEU A 218 -20.68 18.98 -2.39
N SER A 219 -20.28 20.04 -1.68
CA SER A 219 -20.36 21.40 -2.23
C SER A 219 -19.42 21.64 -3.41
N GLN A 220 -18.33 20.87 -3.49
CA GLN A 220 -17.36 20.94 -4.58
C GLN A 220 -17.76 20.05 -5.77
N LEU A 221 -18.38 18.89 -5.51
CA LEU A 221 -18.74 17.90 -6.53
C LEU A 221 -19.59 18.52 -7.65
N SER A 222 -20.72 19.13 -7.31
CA SER A 222 -21.64 19.71 -8.29
C SER A 222 -20.97 20.83 -9.10
N LYS A 223 -20.14 21.66 -8.45
CA LYS A 223 -19.37 22.72 -9.14
C LYS A 223 -18.41 22.15 -10.17
N LYS A 224 -17.78 21.01 -9.89
CA LYS A 224 -16.85 20.34 -10.81
C LYS A 224 -17.61 19.73 -12.01
N ILE A 225 -18.73 19.06 -11.77
CA ILE A 225 -19.57 18.49 -12.84
C ILE A 225 -20.13 19.59 -13.75
N ILE A 226 -20.77 20.63 -13.17
CA ILE A 226 -21.32 21.77 -13.92
C ILE A 226 -20.25 22.41 -14.79
N LYS A 227 -19.04 22.59 -14.26
CA LYS A 227 -17.97 23.17 -15.07
C LYS A 227 -17.59 22.26 -16.23
N HIS A 228 -17.37 20.96 -15.98
CA HIS A 228 -16.99 20.03 -17.03
C HIS A 228 -18.02 20.02 -18.17
N ASP A 229 -19.31 19.99 -17.85
CA ASP A 229 -20.38 20.03 -18.84
C ASP A 229 -20.37 21.33 -19.66
N ARG A 230 -20.07 22.48 -19.01
CA ARG A 230 -19.89 23.75 -19.71
C ARG A 230 -18.67 23.74 -20.63
N ASP A 231 -17.54 23.24 -20.15
CA ASP A 231 -16.26 23.23 -20.89
C ASP A 231 -16.31 22.28 -22.09
N THR A 232 -17.13 21.23 -22.02
CA THR A 232 -17.33 20.27 -23.12
C THR A 232 -18.54 20.59 -24.01
N ALA A 233 -19.29 21.66 -23.71
CA ALA A 233 -20.58 21.99 -24.34
C ALA A 233 -21.60 20.82 -24.32
N LYS A 234 -21.45 19.87 -23.38
CA LYS A 234 -22.33 18.71 -23.20
C LYS A 234 -23.22 18.93 -21.98
N LYS A 235 -24.18 19.86 -22.08
CA LYS A 235 -25.19 20.03 -21.03
C LYS A 235 -26.11 18.80 -21.04
N ALA A 236 -25.95 17.91 -20.08
CA ALA A 236 -26.72 16.68 -20.02
C ALA A 236 -27.24 16.43 -18.60
N SER A 237 -28.55 16.28 -18.47
CA SER A 237 -29.14 15.69 -17.28
C SER A 237 -29.03 14.17 -17.38
N ARG A 238 -28.44 13.55 -16.36
CA ARG A 238 -28.34 12.09 -16.25
C ARG A 238 -29.66 11.56 -15.68
N ASN A 239 -30.05 10.36 -16.05
CA ASN A 239 -31.29 9.72 -15.58
C ASN A 239 -31.04 8.47 -14.73
N TYR A 240 -29.77 8.18 -14.42
CA TYR A 240 -29.37 7.10 -13.53
C TYR A 240 -28.35 7.63 -12.51
N LEU A 241 -28.51 7.23 -11.26
CA LEU A 241 -27.55 7.47 -10.18
C LEU A 241 -27.40 6.22 -9.32
N ALA A 242 -26.17 5.71 -9.24
CA ALA A 242 -25.75 4.71 -8.26
C ALA A 242 -24.91 5.39 -7.18
N MET A 243 -25.19 5.06 -5.92
CA MET A 243 -24.44 5.52 -4.76
C MET A 243 -24.05 4.32 -3.91
N GLY A 244 -22.80 4.23 -3.47
CA GLY A 244 -22.36 3.16 -2.58
C GLY A 244 -21.47 3.68 -1.48
N SER A 245 -21.62 3.11 -0.29
CA SER A 245 -20.82 3.43 0.89
C SER A 245 -20.77 2.22 1.82
N GLY A 246 -19.63 1.98 2.46
CA GLY A 246 -19.56 0.99 3.54
C GLY A 246 -20.30 1.40 4.81
N PHE A 247 -20.56 2.70 5.00
CA PHE A 247 -21.28 3.26 6.14
C PHE A 247 -22.16 4.45 5.73
N TYR A 248 -23.33 4.56 6.37
CA TYR A 248 -24.33 5.62 6.23
C TYR A 248 -24.58 6.31 7.58
N GLU A 249 -25.37 7.39 7.59
CA GLU A 249 -25.72 8.07 8.84
C GLU A 249 -26.52 7.14 9.76
N ALA A 250 -26.25 7.25 11.07
CA ALA A 250 -27.04 6.58 12.09
C ALA A 250 -28.50 7.04 12.05
N ALA A 251 -29.42 6.17 12.48
CA ALA A 251 -30.84 6.48 12.51
C ALA A 251 -31.10 7.69 13.42
N GLY A 252 -31.78 8.70 12.88
CA GLY A 252 -32.36 9.75 13.70
C GLY A 252 -33.59 9.23 14.47
N LYS A 253 -34.14 10.04 15.37
CA LYS A 253 -35.48 9.79 15.88
C LYS A 253 -36.45 9.84 14.68
N ASN A 254 -37.21 8.77 14.42
CA ASN A 254 -38.31 8.64 13.42
C ASN A 254 -38.03 7.86 12.12
N ASP A 255 -37.09 6.91 12.07
CA ASP A 255 -36.88 6.01 10.91
C ASP A 255 -36.75 6.72 9.55
N GLN A 256 -36.22 7.94 9.59
CA GLN A 256 -36.09 8.77 8.41
C GLN A 256 -34.96 8.28 7.51
N ALA A 257 -35.18 8.35 6.20
CA ALA A 257 -34.13 8.15 5.19
C ALA A 257 -32.86 8.96 5.55
N PRO A 258 -31.64 8.42 5.32
CA PRO A 258 -30.40 9.09 5.69
C PRO A 258 -30.31 10.50 5.08
N LYS A 259 -30.13 11.52 5.93
CA LYS A 259 -30.22 12.93 5.50
C LYS A 259 -29.19 13.28 4.44
N VAL A 260 -27.97 12.77 4.53
CA VAL A 260 -26.89 13.00 3.55
C VAL A 260 -27.26 12.43 2.19
N LEU A 261 -27.86 11.24 2.15
CA LEU A 261 -28.29 10.60 0.90
C LEU A 261 -29.33 11.45 0.18
N ILE A 262 -30.37 11.88 0.90
CA ILE A 262 -31.40 12.77 0.37
C ILE A 262 -30.80 14.12 -0.05
N THR A 263 -29.88 14.68 0.74
CA THR A 263 -29.22 15.95 0.42
C THR A 263 -28.39 15.86 -0.88
N ILE A 264 -27.75 14.73 -1.15
CA ILE A 264 -27.03 14.49 -2.41
C ILE A 264 -28.02 14.51 -3.58
N LEU A 265 -29.10 13.75 -3.49
CA LEU A 265 -30.13 13.66 -4.53
C LEU A 265 -30.74 15.04 -4.83
N ASP A 266 -31.17 15.75 -3.79
CA ASP A 266 -31.76 17.08 -3.91
C ASP A 266 -30.78 18.07 -4.53
N ASN A 267 -29.50 18.01 -4.15
CA ASN A 267 -28.48 18.88 -4.72
C ASN A 267 -28.30 18.61 -6.22
N LEU A 268 -28.17 17.35 -6.63
CA LEU A 268 -27.97 16.98 -8.04
C LEU A 268 -29.20 17.32 -8.90
N LYS A 269 -30.43 17.10 -8.40
CA LYS A 269 -31.68 17.46 -9.10
C LYS A 269 -31.83 18.97 -9.21
N ARG A 270 -31.59 19.72 -8.12
CA ARG A 270 -31.69 21.18 -8.10
C ARG A 270 -30.70 21.86 -9.03
N GLU A 271 -29.49 21.34 -9.14
CA GLU A 271 -28.45 21.85 -10.06
C GLU A 271 -28.66 21.35 -11.51
N GLY A 272 -29.68 20.54 -11.78
CA GLY A 272 -29.99 20.00 -13.11
C GLY A 272 -29.01 18.93 -13.61
N LEU A 273 -28.21 18.34 -12.71
CA LEU A 273 -27.24 17.28 -13.01
C LEU A 273 -27.89 15.89 -13.08
N LEU A 274 -29.00 15.72 -12.37
CA LEU A 274 -29.86 14.52 -12.38
C LEU A 274 -31.29 14.92 -12.78
N SER A 275 -31.98 14.07 -13.55
CA SER A 275 -33.34 14.33 -13.99
C SER A 275 -34.32 14.23 -12.82
N LEU A 276 -35.48 14.91 -12.92
CA LEU A 276 -36.54 14.76 -11.92
C LEU A 276 -37.15 13.34 -11.91
N ARG A 277 -37.10 12.66 -13.06
CA ARG A 277 -37.45 11.25 -13.23
C ARG A 277 -36.16 10.48 -13.49
N SER A 278 -35.45 10.15 -12.43
CA SER A 278 -34.21 9.37 -12.45
C SER A 278 -34.42 8.02 -11.79
N GLU A 279 -33.63 7.04 -12.21
CA GLU A 279 -33.44 5.79 -11.50
C GLU A 279 -32.31 5.96 -10.47
N GLU A 280 -32.65 5.75 -9.20
CA GLU A 280 -31.78 6.00 -8.06
C GLU A 280 -31.55 4.68 -7.32
N VAL A 281 -30.29 4.28 -7.21
CA VAL A 281 -29.89 3.00 -6.62
C VAL A 281 -28.82 3.21 -5.57
N VAL A 282 -29.01 2.58 -4.42
CA VAL A 282 -28.12 2.66 -3.25
C VAL A 282 -27.57 1.27 -2.96
N PHE A 283 -26.27 1.11 -3.09
CA PHE A 283 -25.55 -0.12 -2.79
C PHE A 283 -25.03 -0.08 -1.35
N ILE A 284 -25.37 -1.09 -0.57
CA ILE A 284 -25.09 -1.14 0.87
C ILE A 284 -24.29 -2.37 1.27
N ASN A 285 -23.67 -2.30 2.45
CA ASN A 285 -23.29 -3.49 3.20
C ASN A 285 -24.48 -3.91 4.09
N PRO A 286 -25.10 -5.09 3.88
CA PRO A 286 -26.31 -5.48 4.62
C PRO A 286 -26.09 -5.55 6.13
N ASN A 287 -24.88 -5.90 6.57
CA ASN A 287 -24.55 -6.04 7.99
C ASN A 287 -24.16 -4.71 8.66
N ALA A 288 -24.04 -3.62 7.88
CA ALA A 288 -23.55 -2.34 8.36
C ALA A 288 -24.14 -1.14 7.59
N CYS A 289 -25.47 -1.09 7.39
CA CYS A 289 -26.11 -0.03 6.61
C CYS A 289 -26.81 1.07 7.44
N GLN A 290 -26.63 1.05 8.77
CA GLN A 290 -27.12 2.07 9.72
C GLN A 290 -28.60 2.41 9.49
N ALA A 291 -28.95 3.70 9.32
CA ALA A 291 -30.34 4.15 9.16
C ALA A 291 -31.06 3.54 7.94
N ILE A 292 -30.34 3.00 6.96
CA ILE A 292 -30.99 2.32 5.82
C ILE A 292 -31.76 1.09 6.30
N ALA A 293 -31.25 0.38 7.32
CA ALA A 293 -31.90 -0.83 7.85
C ALA A 293 -33.33 -0.54 8.33
N SER A 294 -33.55 0.59 9.00
CA SER A 294 -34.87 0.97 9.51
C SER A 294 -35.70 1.84 8.57
N SER A 295 -35.11 2.37 7.49
CA SER A 295 -35.79 3.29 6.54
C SER A 295 -36.07 2.70 5.16
N LEU A 296 -35.92 1.38 4.97
CA LEU A 296 -36.09 0.71 3.68
C LEU A 296 -37.44 1.01 3.00
N GLU A 297 -38.55 0.92 3.75
CA GLU A 297 -39.90 1.22 3.21
C GLU A 297 -40.04 2.69 2.81
N GLN A 298 -39.41 3.61 3.54
CA GLN A 298 -39.45 5.02 3.21
C GLN A 298 -38.62 5.36 1.97
N LEU A 299 -37.48 4.69 1.79
CA LEU A 299 -36.65 4.82 0.59
C LEU A 299 -37.41 4.30 -0.65
N ASP A 300 -38.09 3.16 -0.52
CA ASP A 300 -38.93 2.61 -1.59
C ASP A 300 -40.08 3.55 -1.98
N LYS A 301 -40.78 4.14 -0.99
CA LYS A 301 -41.81 5.17 -1.23
C LYS A 301 -41.28 6.41 -1.95
N GLN A 302 -39.99 6.70 -1.84
CA GLN A 302 -39.31 7.79 -2.56
C GLN A 302 -38.77 7.36 -3.93
N GLY A 303 -38.95 6.10 -4.32
CA GLY A 303 -38.47 5.53 -5.58
C GLY A 303 -36.97 5.20 -5.57
N ILE A 304 -36.35 5.13 -4.39
CA ILE A 304 -34.92 4.82 -4.22
C ILE A 304 -34.78 3.32 -4.01
N LYS A 305 -34.09 2.64 -4.93
CA LYS A 305 -33.81 1.21 -4.82
C LYS A 305 -32.62 0.98 -3.90
N VAL A 306 -32.71 -0.02 -3.03
CA VAL A 306 -31.60 -0.47 -2.17
C VAL A 306 -31.14 -1.84 -2.64
N CYS A 307 -29.82 -2.02 -2.80
CA CYS A 307 -29.22 -3.24 -3.35
C CYS A 307 -27.95 -3.63 -2.55
N VAL A 308 -27.60 -4.91 -2.58
CA VAL A 308 -26.30 -5.43 -2.10
C VAL A 308 -25.45 -5.73 -3.33
N PRO A 309 -24.15 -5.40 -3.37
CA PRO A 309 -23.29 -5.76 -4.49
C PRO A 309 -23.28 -7.26 -4.78
N ASN A 310 -23.09 -7.62 -6.05
CA ASN A 310 -22.96 -9.02 -6.49
C ASN A 310 -21.52 -9.54 -6.26
N ASP A 311 -21.06 -9.52 -5.02
CA ASP A 311 -19.76 -10.05 -4.58
C ASP A 311 -19.92 -10.64 -3.16
N LYS A 312 -19.03 -11.58 -2.79
CA LYS A 312 -19.00 -12.17 -1.45
C LYS A 312 -18.36 -11.23 -0.42
N ARG A 313 -17.51 -10.31 -0.88
CA ARG A 313 -16.82 -9.32 -0.05
C ARG A 313 -17.75 -8.19 0.39
N SER A 314 -17.47 -7.64 1.55
CA SER A 314 -18.27 -6.56 2.13
C SER A 314 -18.04 -5.23 1.39
N LEU A 315 -19.09 -4.51 1.06
CA LEU A 315 -18.96 -3.18 0.47
C LEU A 315 -18.26 -2.23 1.44
N HIS A 316 -17.08 -1.74 1.06
CA HIS A 316 -16.40 -0.66 1.77
C HIS A 316 -16.22 0.58 0.90
N ALA A 317 -16.24 0.46 -0.43
CA ALA A 317 -16.08 1.56 -1.36
C ALA A 317 -17.06 2.70 -1.12
N LYS A 318 -16.59 3.94 -1.31
CA LYS A 318 -17.41 5.15 -1.27
C LYS A 318 -17.39 5.81 -2.64
N PHE A 319 -18.52 5.74 -3.35
CA PHE A 319 -18.61 6.21 -4.73
C PHE A 319 -19.99 6.74 -5.09
N LEU A 320 -20.01 7.62 -6.08
CA LEU A 320 -21.20 8.03 -6.80
C LEU A 320 -20.92 7.84 -8.29
N PHE A 321 -21.86 7.24 -9.01
CA PHE A 321 -21.79 7.10 -10.46
C PHE A 321 -23.10 7.54 -11.08
N SER A 322 -23.02 8.37 -12.11
CA SER A 322 -24.22 8.81 -12.81
C SER A 322 -23.96 8.86 -14.31
N ALA A 323 -24.96 8.43 -15.07
CA ALA A 323 -24.93 8.39 -16.51
C ALA A 323 -26.35 8.58 -17.07
N HIS A 324 -26.41 8.88 -18.36
CA HIS A 324 -27.64 8.90 -19.12
C HIS A 324 -27.82 7.53 -19.80
N TYR A 325 -28.77 6.75 -19.30
CA TYR A 325 -29.21 5.50 -19.87
C TYR A 325 -30.20 5.75 -21.01
N ARG A 326 -30.00 5.02 -22.11
CA ARG A 326 -30.93 4.96 -23.25
C ARG A 326 -31.06 3.52 -23.69
N GLN A 327 -32.28 3.01 -23.77
CA GLN A 327 -32.56 1.60 -24.12
C GLN A 327 -31.91 1.15 -25.44
N THR A 328 -31.74 2.06 -26.39
CA THR A 328 -31.15 1.78 -27.71
C THR A 328 -29.62 1.87 -27.75
N SER A 329 -28.94 2.00 -26.60
CA SER A 329 -27.49 2.23 -26.53
C SER A 329 -26.88 1.53 -25.33
N ALA A 330 -25.85 0.72 -25.58
CA ALA A 330 -25.04 0.13 -24.51
C ALA A 330 -24.15 1.15 -23.78
N ALA A 331 -23.90 2.34 -24.35
CA ALA A 331 -23.03 3.34 -23.76
C ALA A 331 -23.61 4.02 -22.51
N CYS A 332 -22.76 4.23 -21.50
CA CYS A 332 -23.03 5.11 -20.36
C CYS A 332 -22.85 6.58 -20.78
N LEU A 333 -23.87 7.18 -21.38
CA LEU A 333 -23.75 8.52 -21.97
C LEU A 333 -23.51 9.58 -20.90
N HIS A 334 -22.59 10.52 -21.16
CA HIS A 334 -22.27 11.63 -20.27
C HIS A 334 -21.85 11.20 -18.84
N SER A 335 -21.27 10.01 -18.69
CA SER A 335 -20.91 9.47 -17.38
C SER A 335 -19.95 10.33 -16.58
N TRP A 336 -20.16 10.37 -15.27
CA TRP A 336 -19.17 10.81 -14.30
C TRP A 336 -19.12 9.85 -13.11
N VAL A 337 -17.93 9.72 -12.54
CA VAL A 337 -17.66 8.90 -11.36
C VAL A 337 -16.99 9.79 -10.32
N TYR A 338 -17.53 9.75 -9.09
CA TYR A 338 -16.81 10.16 -7.89
C TYR A 338 -16.40 8.90 -7.11
N LEU A 339 -15.17 8.88 -6.63
CA LEU A 339 -14.74 7.95 -5.59
C LEU A 339 -13.74 8.63 -4.66
N GLY A 340 -13.70 8.21 -3.40
CA GLY A 340 -12.80 8.78 -2.41
C GLY A 340 -12.98 8.18 -1.02
N SER A 341 -12.39 8.83 -0.03
CA SER A 341 -12.39 8.34 1.34
C SER A 341 -13.69 8.62 2.11
N GLY A 342 -14.44 9.65 1.71
CA GLY A 342 -15.60 10.12 2.47
C GLY A 342 -16.79 9.16 2.40
N ASN A 343 -17.15 8.55 3.53
CA ASN A 343 -18.44 7.87 3.67
C ASN A 343 -19.59 8.85 3.42
N LEU A 344 -20.74 8.33 2.97
CA LEU A 344 -21.98 9.10 2.76
C LEU A 344 -22.65 9.50 4.09
N THR A 345 -21.88 10.19 4.93
CA THR A 345 -22.23 10.70 6.25
C THR A 345 -21.86 12.18 6.36
N LYS A 346 -22.40 12.86 7.37
CA LYS A 346 -22.12 14.28 7.58
C LYS A 346 -20.61 14.56 7.70
N PRO A 347 -19.83 13.87 8.56
CA PRO A 347 -18.39 14.12 8.67
C PRO A 347 -17.57 13.77 7.42
N GLY A 348 -18.01 12.77 6.64
CA GLY A 348 -17.27 12.26 5.49
C GLY A 348 -17.52 13.03 4.18
N PHE A 349 -18.73 13.57 3.97
CA PHE A 349 -19.10 14.12 2.67
C PHE A 349 -19.66 15.55 2.71
N CYS A 350 -20.40 15.90 3.76
CA CYS A 350 -21.12 17.17 3.85
C CYS A 350 -20.42 18.24 4.71
N SER A 351 -19.49 17.85 5.58
CA SER A 351 -18.66 18.77 6.37
C SER A 351 -17.36 19.12 5.65
N LYS A 352 -16.88 20.35 5.86
CA LYS A 352 -15.46 20.67 5.68
C LYS A 352 -14.66 20.07 6.84
N MET A 353 -13.35 19.92 6.67
CA MET A 353 -12.44 19.50 7.72
C MET A 353 -12.58 20.38 8.97
N GLN A 354 -12.89 19.76 10.11
CA GLN A 354 -13.03 20.44 11.39
C GLN A 354 -13.07 19.41 12.54
N LEU A 355 -12.31 19.66 13.62
CA LEU A 355 -12.16 18.76 14.77
C LEU A 355 -13.46 18.10 15.27
N SER A 356 -14.53 18.86 15.46
CA SER A 356 -15.78 18.36 16.04
C SER A 356 -16.78 17.81 15.01
N THR A 357 -16.65 18.12 13.73
CA THR A 357 -17.74 17.93 12.76
C THR A 357 -17.35 17.27 11.43
N GLY A 358 -16.07 17.30 11.04
CA GLY A 358 -15.63 16.86 9.73
C GLY A 358 -14.25 16.20 9.74
N ASN A 359 -14.18 15.04 9.07
CA ASN A 359 -12.92 14.36 8.80
C ASN A 359 -12.08 15.16 7.81
N LEU A 360 -10.79 14.86 7.68
CA LEU A 360 -9.99 15.25 6.53
C LEU A 360 -10.10 14.15 5.47
N GLU A 361 -10.77 14.48 4.37
CA GLU A 361 -11.18 13.54 3.32
C GLU A 361 -10.64 14.01 1.96
N ALA A 362 -10.41 13.06 1.06
CA ALA A 362 -9.98 13.33 -0.30
C ALA A 362 -10.68 12.40 -1.29
N GLY A 363 -10.83 12.86 -2.53
CA GLY A 363 -11.42 12.05 -3.59
C GLY A 363 -11.13 12.61 -4.96
N VAL A 364 -11.68 11.93 -5.96
CA VAL A 364 -11.58 12.30 -7.37
C VAL A 364 -12.96 12.31 -8.00
N VAL A 365 -13.17 13.24 -8.93
CA VAL A 365 -14.30 13.18 -9.86
C VAL A 365 -13.77 13.21 -11.29
N PHE A 366 -14.18 12.25 -12.10
CA PHE A 366 -13.71 12.10 -13.47
C PHE A 366 -14.83 11.64 -14.40
N PHE A 367 -14.58 11.79 -15.70
CA PHE A 367 -15.59 11.70 -16.76
C PHE A 367 -15.14 10.68 -17.81
N PRO A 368 -15.35 9.38 -17.56
CA PRO A 368 -14.93 8.35 -18.50
C PRO A 368 -15.80 8.39 -19.76
N GLU A 369 -15.21 8.21 -20.94
CA GLU A 369 -15.90 8.36 -22.24
C GLU A 369 -16.32 7.03 -22.87
N GLN A 370 -15.68 5.92 -22.49
CA GLN A 370 -15.84 4.62 -23.14
C GLN A 370 -16.66 3.62 -22.31
N LEU A 371 -17.27 4.05 -21.20
CA LEU A 371 -18.04 3.14 -20.35
C LEU A 371 -19.30 2.62 -21.07
N VAL A 372 -19.56 1.33 -20.89
CA VAL A 372 -20.73 0.62 -21.38
C VAL A 372 -21.41 -0.16 -20.25
N TRP A 373 -22.70 -0.40 -20.38
CA TRP A 373 -23.51 -1.05 -19.34
C TRP A 373 -23.28 -2.56 -19.23
N CYS A 374 -23.28 -3.27 -20.36
CA CYS A 374 -23.29 -4.74 -20.38
C CYS A 374 -22.51 -5.38 -21.55
N GLU A 375 -22.31 -4.67 -22.67
CA GLU A 375 -21.68 -5.22 -23.87
C GLU A 375 -20.53 -4.34 -24.35
N GLY A 376 -19.35 -4.93 -24.51
CA GLY A 376 -18.14 -4.26 -25.00
C GLY A 376 -16.87 -4.92 -24.48
N GLU A 377 -15.74 -4.21 -24.59
CA GLU A 377 -14.49 -4.65 -23.96
C GLU A 377 -14.68 -4.74 -22.44
N GLU A 378 -14.23 -5.82 -21.80
CA GLU A 378 -14.49 -6.07 -20.37
C GLU A 378 -14.02 -4.93 -19.46
N ARG A 379 -12.90 -4.27 -19.82
CA ARG A 379 -12.36 -3.10 -19.11
C ARG A 379 -13.22 -1.84 -19.20
N ASN A 380 -14.21 -1.82 -20.08
CA ASN A 380 -15.14 -0.71 -20.30
C ASN A 380 -16.53 -1.00 -19.72
N ILE A 381 -16.82 -2.25 -19.36
CA ILE A 381 -18.08 -2.63 -18.74
C ILE A 381 -18.12 -2.07 -17.32
N VAL A 382 -19.11 -1.23 -17.03
CA VAL A 382 -19.19 -0.50 -15.75
C VAL A 382 -19.32 -1.44 -14.55
N THR A 383 -20.04 -2.56 -14.69
CA THR A 383 -20.23 -3.56 -13.62
C THR A 383 -18.97 -4.37 -13.32
N ASN A 384 -17.95 -4.33 -14.21
CA ASN A 384 -16.64 -4.91 -13.94
C ASN A 384 -15.74 -3.93 -13.15
N LEU A 385 -16.06 -2.64 -13.16
CA LEU A 385 -15.25 -1.58 -12.56
C LEU A 385 -15.84 -1.02 -11.27
N LEU A 386 -17.17 -1.06 -11.12
CA LEU A 386 -17.92 -0.56 -9.98
C LEU A 386 -18.81 -1.67 -9.42
N PRO A 387 -19.02 -1.73 -8.09
CA PRO A 387 -19.87 -2.73 -7.44
C PRO A 387 -21.35 -2.38 -7.62
N ILE A 388 -21.81 -2.35 -8.88
CA ILE A 388 -23.19 -2.03 -9.28
C ILE A 388 -23.73 -3.14 -10.20
N HIS A 389 -25.04 -3.34 -10.20
CA HIS A 389 -25.73 -4.26 -11.13
C HIS A 389 -27.16 -3.79 -11.42
N TRP A 390 -27.77 -4.41 -12.44
CA TRP A 390 -29.15 -4.15 -12.87
C TRP A 390 -30.17 -5.17 -12.34
N ASP A 391 -29.71 -6.28 -11.77
CA ASP A 391 -30.60 -7.30 -11.23
C ASP A 391 -31.18 -6.86 -9.88
N TYR A 392 -32.33 -6.18 -9.93
CA TYR A 392 -33.06 -5.73 -8.75
C TYR A 392 -34.12 -6.73 -8.27
N ASN A 393 -34.18 -7.92 -8.89
CA ASN A 393 -35.29 -8.85 -8.66
C ASN A 393 -35.20 -9.58 -7.31
N ASN A 394 -34.05 -9.50 -6.64
CA ASN A 394 -33.87 -9.99 -5.28
C ASN A 394 -34.29 -8.91 -4.28
N ALA A 395 -35.51 -9.01 -3.77
CA ALA A 395 -36.03 -8.10 -2.76
C ALA A 395 -35.31 -8.33 -1.42
N ILE A 396 -34.45 -7.37 -1.04
CA ILE A 396 -33.86 -7.30 0.30
C ILE A 396 -35.00 -7.13 1.31
N GLN A 397 -35.05 -8.00 2.32
CA GLN A 397 -36.00 -7.84 3.41
C GLN A 397 -35.39 -7.00 4.53
N PRO A 398 -36.19 -6.24 5.30
CA PRO A 398 -35.70 -5.53 6.48
C PRO A 398 -34.98 -6.44 7.48
N SER A 399 -35.39 -7.71 7.59
CA SER A 399 -34.73 -8.72 8.44
C SER A 399 -33.30 -9.05 8.03
N ASP A 400 -32.94 -8.78 6.78
CA ASP A 400 -31.62 -9.07 6.22
C ASP A 400 -30.63 -7.93 6.48
N LEU A 401 -31.10 -6.83 7.08
CA LEU A 401 -30.35 -5.60 7.28
C LEU A 401 -30.09 -5.33 8.76
N CYS A 402 -28.88 -4.91 9.07
CA CYS A 402 -28.48 -4.51 10.41
C CYS A 402 -27.80 -3.15 10.43
N SER A 403 -28.07 -2.41 11.50
CA SER A 403 -27.22 -1.29 11.87
C SER A 403 -25.88 -1.82 12.35
N GLY A 404 -24.80 -1.42 11.68
CA GLY A 404 -23.45 -1.69 12.16
C GLY A 404 -23.16 -0.92 13.45
N ALA A 405 -22.13 -1.34 14.18
CA ALA A 405 -21.67 -0.62 15.37
C ALA A 405 -21.28 0.83 15.03
N GLU A 406 -21.46 1.73 16.01
CA GLU A 406 -20.91 3.08 15.88
C GLU A 406 -19.37 3.02 15.77
N MET A 407 -18.80 3.90 14.95
CA MET A 407 -17.36 3.99 14.82
C MET A 407 -16.76 4.57 16.11
N GLU A 408 -16.08 3.73 16.88
CA GLU A 408 -15.34 4.16 18.06
C GLU A 408 -14.13 5.02 17.64
N ILE A 409 -14.04 6.21 18.21
CA ILE A 409 -12.89 7.10 18.01
C ILE A 409 -12.02 6.96 19.24
N LYS A 410 -10.86 6.33 19.07
CA LYS A 410 -9.85 6.21 20.12
C LYS A 410 -9.48 7.59 20.67
N GLU A 411 -9.33 7.68 21.99
CA GLU A 411 -8.94 8.95 22.63
C GLU A 411 -7.42 9.18 22.60
N VAL A 412 -6.64 8.09 22.59
CA VAL A 412 -5.17 8.15 22.66
C VAL A 412 -4.60 8.66 21.34
N VAL A 413 -3.78 9.72 21.43
CA VAL A 413 -3.00 10.28 20.32
C VAL A 413 -1.51 9.93 20.51
N TYR A 414 -0.91 9.33 19.50
CA TYR A 414 0.51 8.99 19.44
C TYR A 414 1.32 10.19 18.95
N ALA A 415 1.79 10.99 19.91
CA ALA A 415 2.55 12.20 19.64
C ALA A 415 4.03 11.89 19.32
N ALA A 416 4.65 12.78 18.53
CA ALA A 416 6.05 12.69 18.19
C ALA A 416 6.95 12.92 19.43
N PRO A 417 8.00 12.10 19.61
CA PRO A 417 8.94 12.26 20.71
C PRO A 417 9.83 13.51 20.55
N PRO A 418 10.39 14.03 21.67
CA PRO A 418 11.39 15.09 21.63
C PRO A 418 12.56 14.79 20.69
N ALA A 419 13.02 13.55 20.66
CA ALA A 419 14.04 13.05 19.73
C ALA A 419 13.39 12.16 18.66
N ALA A 420 13.53 12.52 17.38
CA ALA A 420 12.96 11.72 16.28
C ALA A 420 13.76 10.43 15.99
N PHE A 421 15.03 10.38 16.41
CA PHE A 421 15.95 9.26 16.27
C PHE A 421 17.15 9.45 17.22
N LEU A 422 17.91 8.38 17.46
CA LEU A 422 19.19 8.40 18.17
C LEU A 422 20.31 7.85 17.29
N HIS A 423 21.55 8.24 17.54
CA HIS A 423 22.73 7.70 16.88
C HIS A 423 23.39 6.62 17.73
N TRP A 424 23.85 5.56 17.09
CA TRP A 424 24.76 4.59 17.70
C TRP A 424 26.20 5.09 17.62
N CYS A 425 26.91 5.08 18.75
CA CYS A 425 28.32 5.45 18.81
C CYS A 425 29.21 4.20 18.84
N GLU A 426 29.86 3.88 17.71
CA GLU A 426 30.74 2.70 17.62
C GLU A 426 32.02 2.83 18.45
N GLU A 427 32.58 4.02 18.62
CA GLU A 427 33.86 4.22 19.33
C GLU A 427 33.79 3.80 20.80
N ASN A 428 32.63 4.00 21.44
CA ASN A 428 32.39 3.70 22.85
C ASN A 428 31.52 2.45 23.06
N LYS A 429 31.23 1.68 21.99
CA LYS A 429 30.39 0.45 21.93
C LYS A 429 29.59 0.23 23.21
N ASN A 430 28.48 0.95 23.38
CA ASN A 430 27.47 0.86 24.47
C ASN A 430 26.74 2.22 24.69
N LEU A 431 26.68 3.10 23.68
CA LEU A 431 26.07 4.43 23.84
C LEU A 431 25.13 4.76 22.69
N LEU A 432 23.98 5.32 23.06
CA LEU A 432 23.07 6.01 22.16
C LEU A 432 23.21 7.52 22.39
N ALA A 433 23.43 8.28 21.32
CA ALA A 433 23.61 9.72 21.40
C ALA A 433 22.49 10.47 20.68
N LYS A 434 22.04 11.56 21.27
CA LYS A 434 21.34 12.62 20.55
C LYS A 434 22.27 13.83 20.47
N HIS A 435 22.80 14.05 19.27
CA HIS A 435 23.51 15.28 18.95
C HIS A 435 22.50 16.41 18.75
N GLU A 436 22.82 17.58 19.29
CA GLU A 436 22.00 18.80 19.26
C GLU A 436 20.73 18.75 20.14
N LEU A 437 20.62 19.76 21.03
CA LEU A 437 19.55 20.10 21.99
C LEU A 437 19.75 19.63 23.45
N PRO A 438 20.54 20.36 24.26
CA PRO A 438 20.71 20.09 25.71
C PRO A 438 19.46 20.38 26.57
N GLN A 439 18.39 20.91 25.97
CA GLN A 439 17.17 21.37 26.65
C GLN A 439 16.01 20.38 26.64
N LEU A 440 16.07 19.28 25.87
CA LEU A 440 14.99 18.30 25.81
C LEU A 440 15.05 17.36 27.02
N THR A 441 13.90 17.17 27.69
CA THR A 441 13.74 16.23 28.80
C THR A 441 13.00 14.99 28.32
N PHE A 442 13.74 13.90 28.10
CA PHE A 442 13.21 12.58 27.83
C PHE A 442 14.15 11.51 28.40
N ASP A 443 13.62 10.31 28.54
CA ASP A 443 14.33 9.12 28.96
C ASP A 443 14.27 8.06 27.85
N VAL A 444 15.29 7.21 27.79
CA VAL A 444 15.35 6.05 26.88
C VAL A 444 15.18 4.81 27.73
N LEU A 445 14.30 3.90 27.31
CA LEU A 445 14.11 2.61 27.98
C LEU A 445 14.98 1.54 27.33
N ASN A 446 15.62 0.70 28.16
CA ASN A 446 16.34 -0.48 27.70
C ASN A 446 15.39 -1.62 27.30
N GLU A 447 15.93 -2.76 26.88
CA GLU A 447 15.14 -3.94 26.48
C GLU A 447 14.27 -4.52 27.62
N ALA A 448 14.67 -4.30 28.88
CA ALA A 448 13.90 -4.71 30.06
C ALA A 448 12.81 -3.69 30.47
N GLY A 449 12.76 -2.53 29.82
CA GLY A 449 11.85 -1.44 30.15
C GLY A 449 12.37 -0.46 31.21
N ASP A 450 13.59 -0.63 31.70
CA ASP A 450 14.20 0.29 32.68
C ASP A 450 14.80 1.52 32.00
N ILE A 451 14.80 2.64 32.72
CA ILE A 451 15.39 3.89 32.23
C ILE A 451 16.93 3.76 32.14
N CYS A 452 17.47 3.98 30.94
CA CYS A 452 18.90 4.06 30.69
C CYS A 452 19.56 5.20 31.47
N GLN A 453 20.78 4.96 31.95
CA GLN A 453 21.58 6.02 32.57
C GLN A 453 21.92 7.09 31.52
N LYS A 454 21.50 8.33 31.79
CA LYS A 454 21.74 9.50 30.93
C LYS A 454 22.93 10.33 31.40
N LYS A 455 23.76 10.78 30.46
CA LYS A 455 24.88 11.70 30.68
C LYS A 455 24.77 12.88 29.73
N LYS A 456 24.82 14.10 30.26
CA LYS A 456 24.91 15.32 29.44
C LYS A 456 26.37 15.55 29.06
N THR A 457 26.61 15.83 27.78
CA THR A 457 27.93 16.18 27.24
C THR A 457 27.83 17.51 26.48
N GLU A 458 28.97 18.10 26.12
CA GLU A 458 28.99 19.32 25.28
C GLU A 458 28.35 19.08 23.90
N ALA A 459 28.41 17.85 23.38
CA ALA A 459 27.86 17.47 22.09
C ALA A 459 26.37 17.09 22.12
N GLY A 460 25.77 16.91 23.31
CA GLY A 460 24.36 16.53 23.45
C GLY A 460 24.06 15.66 24.67
N ILE A 461 23.22 14.64 24.49
CA ILE A 461 22.84 13.68 25.54
C ILE A 461 23.24 12.28 25.09
N GLU A 462 23.89 11.54 25.99
CA GLU A 462 24.29 10.14 25.80
C GLU A 462 23.50 9.25 26.77
N PHE A 463 23.09 8.08 26.30
CA PHE A 463 22.39 7.06 27.07
C PHE A 463 23.20 5.77 27.06
N ALA A 464 23.47 5.22 28.24
CA ALA A 464 24.12 3.92 28.37
C ALA A 464 23.22 2.81 27.83
N TRP A 465 23.75 2.03 26.89
CA TRP A 465 23.09 0.87 26.30
C TRP A 465 23.99 -0.34 26.43
N ALA A 466 23.54 -1.38 27.12
CA ALA A 466 24.32 -2.61 27.24
C ALA A 466 24.05 -3.53 26.05
N GLY A 467 25.09 -3.95 25.34
CA GLY A 467 25.00 -5.00 24.32
C GLY A 467 25.18 -4.50 22.89
N TRP A 468 24.54 -5.20 21.95
CA TRP A 468 24.64 -4.88 20.52
C TRP A 468 23.84 -3.63 20.16
N GLN A 469 24.18 -3.03 19.02
CA GLN A 469 23.45 -1.86 18.50
C GLN A 469 21.95 -2.19 18.37
N PRO A 470 21.06 -1.49 19.09
CA PRO A 470 19.63 -1.66 18.92
C PRO A 470 19.18 -1.02 17.60
N ARG A 471 18.16 -1.60 16.96
CA ARG A 471 17.58 -1.05 15.71
C ARG A 471 16.60 0.10 15.99
N GLN A 472 15.94 0.03 17.12
CA GLN A 472 14.98 1.02 17.60
C GLN A 472 14.96 1.01 19.12
N VAL A 473 14.50 2.09 19.73
CA VAL A 473 14.36 2.19 21.19
C VAL A 473 13.06 2.89 21.57
N CYS A 474 12.56 2.60 22.77
CA CYS A 474 11.44 3.33 23.35
C CYS A 474 11.94 4.62 24.01
N VAL A 475 11.36 5.74 23.61
CA VAL A 475 11.58 7.06 24.21
C VAL A 475 10.36 7.41 25.05
N GLN A 476 10.60 7.83 26.28
CA GLN A 476 9.58 8.25 27.24
C GLN A 476 9.75 9.73 27.60
N TRP A 477 8.65 10.49 27.61
CA TRP A 477 8.67 11.90 27.99
C TRP A 477 7.34 12.35 28.60
N ILE A 478 7.35 13.51 29.26
CA ILE A 478 6.13 14.15 29.76
C ILE A 478 5.67 15.20 28.75
N HIS A 479 4.40 15.15 28.36
CA HIS A 479 3.77 16.16 27.53
C HIS A 479 2.40 16.53 28.10
N GLN A 480 2.26 17.79 28.55
CA GLN A 480 1.06 18.29 29.23
C GLN A 480 0.65 17.39 30.41
N GLU A 481 1.61 17.12 31.31
CA GLU A 481 1.43 16.29 32.52
C GLU A 481 1.11 14.81 32.27
N GLN A 482 1.02 14.37 31.01
CA GLN A 482 0.83 12.97 30.65
C GLN A 482 2.13 12.31 30.24
N LEU A 483 2.35 11.09 30.73
CA LEU A 483 3.43 10.23 30.28
C LEU A 483 3.16 9.78 28.85
N CYS A 484 4.10 10.03 27.95
CA CYS A 484 4.05 9.65 26.55
C CYS A 484 5.22 8.71 26.23
N GLN A 485 4.96 7.76 25.32
CA GLN A 485 5.96 6.82 24.82
C GLN A 485 5.85 6.70 23.30
N ALA A 486 6.99 6.52 22.65
CA ALA A 486 7.08 6.24 21.22
C ALA A 486 8.36 5.48 20.90
N ILE A 487 8.31 4.65 19.86
CA ILE A 487 9.48 3.97 19.33
C ILE A 487 10.19 4.88 18.32
N VAL A 488 11.49 5.03 18.45
CA VAL A 488 12.32 5.82 17.51
C VAL A 488 13.40 4.94 16.90
N PRO A 489 13.73 5.13 15.62
CA PRO A 489 14.82 4.39 15.01
C PRO A 489 16.17 4.82 15.57
N VAL A 490 17.11 3.88 15.53
CA VAL A 490 18.52 4.15 15.78
C VAL A 490 19.25 4.23 14.44
N MET A 491 20.04 5.28 14.26
CA MET A 491 20.91 5.49 13.10
C MET A 491 22.31 4.97 13.41
N ASP A 492 22.89 4.22 12.47
CA ASP A 492 24.30 3.86 12.57
C ASP A 492 25.23 5.02 12.14
N GLN A 493 26.54 4.77 12.17
CA GLN A 493 27.56 5.75 11.77
C GLN A 493 27.51 6.16 10.29
N TYR A 494 26.80 5.40 9.45
CA TYR A 494 26.61 5.68 8.03
C TYR A 494 25.28 6.41 7.75
N GLY A 495 24.51 6.73 8.81
CA GLY A 495 23.20 7.35 8.70
C GLY A 495 22.09 6.41 8.25
N ARG A 496 22.33 5.09 8.29
CA ARG A 496 21.32 4.07 7.96
C ARG A 496 20.39 3.87 9.15
N MET A 497 19.09 3.91 8.88
CA MET A 497 18.02 3.85 9.87
C MET A 497 17.65 2.41 10.20
N ALA A 498 17.59 2.07 11.50
CA ALA A 498 17.18 0.75 12.00
C ALA A 498 17.89 -0.40 11.29
N ALA A 499 19.16 -0.16 10.93
CA ALA A 499 19.90 -1.01 10.02
C ALA A 499 20.29 -2.34 10.68
N THR A 500 20.34 -3.41 9.90
CA THR A 500 20.90 -4.70 10.32
C THR A 500 21.90 -5.19 9.29
N LYS A 501 22.79 -6.11 9.67
CA LYS A 501 23.66 -6.76 8.70
C LYS A 501 22.83 -7.69 7.81
N LEU A 502 23.00 -7.61 6.50
CA LEU A 502 22.43 -8.60 5.60
C LEU A 502 23.12 -9.94 5.87
N ARG A 503 22.37 -10.90 6.42
CA ARG A 503 22.87 -12.23 6.77
C ARG A 503 22.84 -13.14 5.53
N ALA A 504 23.82 -14.04 5.43
CA ALA A 504 23.74 -15.14 4.47
C ALA A 504 22.63 -16.11 4.90
N LEU A 505 21.92 -16.68 3.93
CA LEU A 505 20.83 -17.64 4.19
C LEU A 505 21.33 -19.06 3.96
N GLU A 506 20.94 -19.98 4.85
CA GLU A 506 20.97 -21.41 4.52
C GLU A 506 19.80 -21.77 3.57
N LEU A 507 19.81 -22.98 2.99
CA LEU A 507 18.87 -23.33 1.92
C LEU A 507 17.41 -23.42 2.39
N ASP A 508 17.18 -23.89 3.62
CA ASP A 508 15.88 -23.96 4.26
C ASP A 508 15.30 -22.55 4.50
N GLU A 509 16.12 -21.63 5.01
CA GLU A 509 15.75 -20.23 5.22
C GLU A 509 15.47 -19.52 3.88
N ALA A 510 16.25 -19.82 2.85
CA ALA A 510 16.02 -19.34 1.50
C ALA A 510 14.67 -19.84 0.95
N TRP A 511 14.34 -21.12 1.18
CA TRP A 511 13.04 -21.65 0.79
C TRP A 511 11.89 -20.96 1.53
N TRP A 512 11.93 -20.83 2.86
CA TRP A 512 10.87 -20.13 3.61
C TRP A 512 10.66 -18.69 3.14
N SER A 513 11.75 -18.00 2.78
CA SER A 513 11.67 -16.67 2.19
C SER A 513 11.01 -16.66 0.81
N LEU A 514 11.15 -17.72 0.00
CA LEU A 514 10.52 -17.84 -1.32
C LEU A 514 9.07 -18.35 -1.23
N GLU A 515 8.81 -19.32 -0.37
CA GLU A 515 7.51 -19.96 -0.20
C GLU A 515 6.41 -18.95 0.14
N SER A 516 6.77 -17.98 0.98
CA SER A 516 5.92 -16.85 1.35
C SER A 516 5.62 -15.89 0.20
N PHE A 517 6.09 -16.11 -1.04
CA PHE A 517 5.74 -15.29 -2.19
C PHE A 517 4.66 -15.94 -3.09
N PRO A 518 3.73 -15.19 -3.70
CA PRO A 518 3.36 -13.84 -3.28
C PRO A 518 2.93 -13.93 -1.81
N LEU A 519 3.25 -12.91 -0.99
CA LEU A 519 2.80 -12.85 0.41
C LEU A 519 1.38 -13.40 0.45
N PRO A 520 1.17 -14.59 1.06
CA PRO A 520 -0.13 -15.21 1.00
C PRO A 520 -1.10 -14.20 1.55
N PHE A 521 -2.27 -14.09 0.90
CA PHE A 521 -3.44 -13.66 1.65
C PHE A 521 -3.62 -14.77 2.68
N ALA A 522 -3.05 -14.58 3.87
CA ALA A 522 -2.65 -15.67 4.74
C ALA A 522 -3.84 -16.20 5.53
N ASP A 523 -4.52 -17.23 5.05
CA ASP A 523 -5.32 -18.02 5.98
C ASP A 523 -4.43 -18.46 7.15
N GLU A 524 -4.85 -18.03 8.33
CA GLU A 524 -4.42 -18.35 9.69
C GLU A 524 -3.01 -17.93 10.16
N GLU A 525 -3.03 -17.35 11.36
CA GLU A 525 -1.92 -16.84 12.15
C GLU A 525 -0.90 -17.93 12.48
N SER A 526 0.38 -17.58 12.42
CA SER A 526 1.34 -18.09 13.40
C SER A 526 2.24 -16.95 13.83
N GLU A 527 1.86 -16.32 14.94
CA GLU A 527 2.83 -15.73 15.86
C GLU A 527 3.79 -16.85 16.28
N ASP A 528 5.10 -16.60 16.23
CA ASP A 528 6.02 -16.92 17.33
C ASP A 528 7.50 -16.63 16.97
N GLU A 529 8.05 -15.71 17.75
CA GLU A 529 9.34 -15.78 18.45
C GLU A 529 10.58 -16.36 17.73
N PHE A 530 11.37 -15.48 17.11
CA PHE A 530 12.80 -15.73 16.93
C PHE A 530 13.58 -15.33 18.18
N ASN A 531 13.64 -16.23 19.17
CA ASN A 531 14.65 -16.16 20.22
C ASN A 531 15.22 -17.56 20.51
N ASN A 532 16.26 -17.96 19.78
CA ASN A 532 16.99 -19.19 20.06
C ASN A 532 18.47 -18.90 20.36
N ASN A 533 18.73 -18.70 21.66
CA ASN A 533 20.02 -18.92 22.29
C ASN A 533 20.30 -20.44 22.31
N ILE A 534 21.19 -20.93 21.43
CA ILE A 534 21.68 -22.31 21.53
C ILE A 534 23.09 -22.29 22.13
N ASN A 535 23.15 -22.58 23.43
CA ASN A 535 24.35 -23.04 24.12
C ASN A 535 24.66 -24.47 23.67
N ASN A 536 25.76 -24.67 22.94
CA ASN A 536 26.28 -26.00 22.64
C ASN A 536 27.58 -26.27 23.39
N ASN A 537 27.48 -27.10 24.43
CA ASN A 537 28.62 -27.69 25.12
C ASN A 537 28.67 -29.20 24.85
N GLY A 538 29.80 -29.65 24.29
CA GLY A 538 30.38 -30.97 24.52
C GLY A 538 30.01 -32.10 23.56
N LYS A 539 30.91 -32.45 22.63
CA LYS A 539 31.92 -33.53 22.76
C LYS A 539 32.47 -33.94 21.38
N GLN A 540 33.79 -34.01 21.33
CA GLN A 540 34.58 -34.56 20.22
C GLN A 540 34.35 -36.07 20.10
N GLU A 541 34.06 -36.53 18.88
CA GLU A 541 34.68 -37.68 18.18
C GLU A 541 33.82 -38.10 16.98
N ARG A 542 34.40 -38.09 15.76
CA ARG A 542 34.06 -38.86 14.52
C ARG A 542 34.19 -38.05 13.22
N GLY A 543 35.42 -37.91 12.72
CA GLY A 543 35.71 -37.14 11.49
C GLY A 543 35.26 -37.76 10.15
N ASN A 544 34.86 -39.05 10.10
CA ASN A 544 34.47 -39.71 8.83
C ASN A 544 32.97 -40.03 8.69
N ALA A 545 32.25 -40.30 9.79
CA ALA A 545 30.79 -40.54 9.75
C ALA A 545 30.01 -39.23 9.51
N VAL A 546 30.41 -38.16 10.21
CA VAL A 546 29.85 -36.80 10.04
C VAL A 546 30.04 -36.27 8.62
N ARG A 547 31.15 -36.67 7.96
CA ARG A 547 31.48 -36.24 6.59
C ARG A 547 30.60 -36.91 5.53
N TRP A 548 30.26 -38.20 5.70
CA TRP A 548 29.34 -38.91 4.81
C TRP A 548 27.88 -38.50 5.05
N GLU A 549 27.47 -38.29 6.31
CA GLU A 549 26.14 -37.77 6.66
C GLU A 549 25.91 -36.37 6.08
N MET A 550 26.89 -35.46 6.19
CA MET A 550 26.80 -34.14 5.54
C MET A 550 26.72 -34.23 4.00
N THR A 551 27.40 -35.18 3.35
CA THR A 551 27.36 -35.28 1.87
C THR A 551 25.99 -35.70 1.32
N LYS A 552 25.31 -36.66 1.97
CA LYS A 552 23.93 -37.04 1.60
C LYS A 552 22.96 -35.91 1.92
N TYR A 553 23.18 -35.22 3.03
CA TYR A 553 22.36 -34.11 3.47
C TYR A 553 22.45 -32.93 2.48
N SER A 554 23.65 -32.56 2.02
CA SER A 554 23.80 -31.44 1.10
C SER A 554 23.13 -31.64 -0.26
N ILE A 555 23.19 -32.85 -0.82
CA ILE A 555 22.48 -33.18 -2.05
C ILE A 555 20.97 -33.14 -1.82
N ARG A 556 20.49 -33.79 -0.75
CA ARG A 556 19.05 -33.86 -0.44
C ARG A 556 18.43 -32.46 -0.23
N GLU A 557 19.06 -31.62 0.56
CA GLU A 557 18.56 -30.25 0.84
C GLU A 557 18.56 -29.39 -0.43
N MET A 558 19.61 -29.48 -1.26
CA MET A 558 19.64 -28.76 -2.53
C MET A 558 18.53 -29.24 -3.49
N MET A 559 18.29 -30.54 -3.57
CA MET A 559 17.22 -31.08 -4.41
C MET A 559 15.84 -30.71 -3.87
N GLY A 560 15.63 -30.76 -2.56
CA GLY A 560 14.40 -30.30 -1.92
C GLY A 560 14.11 -28.82 -2.22
N LEU A 561 15.14 -27.96 -2.23
CA LEU A 561 15.00 -26.56 -2.62
C LEU A 561 14.60 -26.42 -4.10
N VAL A 562 15.28 -27.11 -5.01
CA VAL A 562 15.01 -27.06 -6.46
C VAL A 562 13.59 -27.56 -6.77
N GLU A 563 13.18 -28.68 -6.18
CA GLU A 563 11.84 -29.25 -6.33
C GLU A 563 10.76 -28.28 -5.80
N SER A 564 11.00 -27.69 -4.64
CA SER A 564 10.08 -26.73 -4.04
C SER A 564 9.92 -25.46 -4.88
N ILE A 565 11.03 -24.93 -5.41
CA ILE A 565 11.02 -23.79 -6.34
C ILE A 565 10.24 -24.15 -7.61
N ALA A 566 10.50 -25.31 -8.21
CA ALA A 566 9.81 -25.77 -9.41
C ALA A 566 8.30 -25.90 -9.18
N ALA A 567 7.90 -26.55 -8.07
CA ALA A 567 6.50 -26.71 -7.69
C ALA A 567 5.79 -25.37 -7.47
N LYS A 568 6.47 -24.39 -6.87
CA LYS A 568 5.92 -23.05 -6.68
C LYS A 568 5.74 -22.32 -8.00
N GLN A 569 6.74 -22.39 -8.88
CA GLN A 569 6.77 -21.65 -10.15
C GLN A 569 5.59 -21.97 -11.05
N VAL A 570 5.20 -23.24 -11.14
CA VAL A 570 4.09 -23.68 -11.99
C VAL A 570 2.73 -23.17 -11.49
N MET A 571 2.61 -22.78 -10.22
CA MET A 571 1.40 -22.22 -9.63
C MET A 571 1.30 -20.69 -9.73
N LEU A 572 2.38 -20.00 -10.13
CA LEU A 572 2.42 -18.54 -10.15
C LEU A 572 1.62 -17.97 -11.32
N GLN A 573 0.85 -16.93 -11.03
CA GLN A 573 0.14 -16.14 -12.04
C GLN A 573 1.11 -15.19 -12.76
N GLU A 574 0.87 -14.94 -14.05
CA GLU A 574 1.68 -14.07 -14.91
C GLU A 574 1.98 -12.71 -14.28
N GLN A 575 0.98 -12.09 -13.64
CA GLN A 575 1.09 -10.81 -12.94
C GLN A 575 2.15 -10.76 -11.82
N ASN A 576 2.48 -11.90 -11.20
CA ASN A 576 3.46 -11.98 -10.12
C ASN A 576 4.85 -12.43 -10.60
N TRP A 577 5.00 -12.81 -11.88
CA TRP A 577 6.20 -13.50 -12.36
C TRP A 577 7.47 -12.65 -12.30
N SER A 578 7.40 -11.37 -12.70
CA SER A 578 8.57 -10.50 -12.67
C SER A 578 9.07 -10.26 -11.24
N PHE A 579 8.16 -10.17 -10.28
CA PHE A 579 8.49 -10.03 -8.86
C PHE A 579 9.04 -11.32 -8.28
N TRP A 580 8.49 -12.47 -8.67
CA TRP A 580 9.08 -13.77 -8.35
C TRP A 580 10.52 -13.86 -8.82
N CYS A 581 10.81 -13.52 -10.08
CA CYS A 581 12.17 -13.56 -10.62
C CYS A 581 13.13 -12.66 -9.82
N ASN A 582 12.70 -11.45 -9.45
CA ASN A 582 13.50 -10.55 -8.62
C ASN A 582 13.74 -11.14 -7.23
N ARG A 583 12.70 -11.65 -6.56
CA ARG A 583 12.82 -12.24 -5.21
C ARG A 583 13.69 -13.49 -5.23
N LEU A 584 13.52 -14.35 -6.24
CA LEU A 584 14.35 -15.52 -6.49
C LEU A 584 15.82 -15.15 -6.57
N GLU A 585 16.15 -14.14 -7.38
CA GLU A 585 17.52 -13.62 -7.50
C GLU A 585 18.08 -13.14 -6.17
N GLN A 586 17.30 -12.36 -5.42
CA GLN A 586 17.74 -11.76 -4.16
C GLN A 586 17.90 -12.76 -3.02
N VAL A 587 17.02 -13.74 -2.94
CA VAL A 587 17.03 -14.76 -1.90
C VAL A 587 18.12 -15.78 -2.18
N LEU A 588 18.20 -16.31 -3.41
CA LEU A 588 19.27 -17.25 -3.76
C LEU A 588 20.63 -16.54 -3.76
N GLY A 589 20.73 -15.28 -4.17
CA GLY A 589 21.96 -14.50 -4.03
C GLY A 589 22.47 -14.42 -2.57
N GLN A 590 21.58 -14.41 -1.58
CA GLN A 590 21.94 -14.44 -0.16
C GLN A 590 22.41 -15.82 0.34
N SER A 591 22.09 -16.91 -0.36
CA SER A 591 22.54 -18.25 0.01
C SER A 591 23.81 -18.72 -0.69
N LYS A 592 24.49 -17.83 -1.44
CA LYS A 592 25.74 -18.12 -2.17
C LYS A 592 26.88 -18.67 -1.29
N ASP A 593 26.87 -18.30 -0.01
CA ASP A 593 27.87 -18.68 0.99
C ASP A 593 27.42 -19.86 1.87
N SER A 594 26.23 -20.44 1.60
CA SER A 594 25.73 -21.62 2.33
C SER A 594 26.64 -22.84 2.12
N LEU A 595 26.67 -23.72 3.12
CA LEU A 595 27.48 -24.95 3.06
C LEU A 595 27.08 -25.84 1.88
N HIS A 596 25.80 -25.84 1.54
CA HIS A 596 25.23 -26.64 0.45
C HIS A 596 25.65 -26.13 -0.92
N VAL A 597 25.61 -24.81 -1.16
CA VAL A 597 26.08 -24.21 -2.42
C VAL A 597 27.59 -24.43 -2.57
N ALA A 598 28.36 -24.22 -1.50
CA ALA A 598 29.80 -24.47 -1.50
C ALA A 598 30.13 -25.94 -1.83
N TYR A 599 29.35 -26.90 -1.33
CA TYR A 599 29.52 -28.31 -1.65
C TYR A 599 29.32 -28.61 -3.15
N PHE A 600 28.26 -28.09 -3.77
CA PHE A 600 28.02 -28.26 -5.21
C PHE A 600 29.09 -27.59 -6.07
N ARG A 601 29.49 -26.36 -5.71
CA ARG A 601 30.54 -25.61 -6.40
C ARG A 601 31.91 -26.28 -6.31
N GLU A 602 32.34 -26.63 -5.11
CA GLU A 602 33.75 -26.97 -4.84
C GLU A 602 34.02 -28.48 -4.85
N LYS A 603 33.04 -29.30 -4.49
CA LYS A 603 33.21 -30.77 -4.39
C LYS A 603 32.62 -31.49 -5.58
N LEU A 604 31.37 -31.21 -5.91
CA LEU A 604 30.70 -31.85 -7.05
C LEU A 604 31.10 -31.22 -8.38
N LYS A 605 31.43 -29.92 -8.37
CA LYS A 605 31.67 -29.11 -9.59
C LYS A 605 30.47 -29.19 -10.55
N LEU A 606 29.27 -29.14 -9.97
CA LEU A 606 28.00 -29.20 -10.69
C LEU A 606 27.20 -27.92 -10.47
N ASN A 607 26.41 -27.57 -11.49
CA ASN A 607 25.38 -26.56 -11.36
C ASN A 607 24.06 -27.22 -10.90
N PRO A 608 23.63 -26.97 -9.65
CA PRO A 608 22.38 -27.53 -9.13
C PRO A 608 21.12 -26.86 -9.70
N LEU A 609 21.24 -25.69 -10.35
CA LEU A 609 20.11 -24.90 -10.83
C LEU A 609 19.66 -25.28 -12.24
N THR A 610 20.44 -26.07 -12.99
CA THR A 610 20.10 -26.49 -14.36
C THR A 610 18.70 -27.11 -14.48
N PRO A 611 18.24 -27.99 -13.57
CA PRO A 611 16.90 -28.56 -13.67
C PRO A 611 15.79 -27.51 -13.75
N LEU A 612 15.94 -26.35 -13.09
CA LEU A 612 14.93 -25.28 -13.12
C LEU A 612 14.70 -24.67 -14.51
N ARG A 613 15.56 -24.97 -15.50
CA ARG A 613 15.38 -24.57 -16.90
C ARG A 613 14.43 -25.49 -17.66
N GLU A 614 14.13 -26.68 -17.14
CA GLU A 614 13.24 -27.64 -17.78
C GLU A 614 11.82 -27.06 -17.95
N PRO A 615 11.19 -27.24 -19.12
CA PRO A 615 9.85 -26.69 -19.40
C PRO A 615 8.81 -27.02 -18.33
N CYS A 616 8.83 -28.24 -17.81
CA CYS A 616 7.86 -28.72 -16.81
C CYS A 616 7.96 -28.03 -15.43
N PHE A 617 9.05 -27.32 -15.15
CA PHE A 617 9.25 -26.59 -13.89
C PHE A 617 8.89 -25.10 -14.01
N ARG A 618 8.31 -24.70 -15.13
CA ARG A 618 7.99 -23.31 -15.47
C ARG A 618 6.51 -23.20 -15.83
N PRO A 619 5.87 -22.06 -15.54
CA PRO A 619 4.50 -21.84 -15.98
C PRO A 619 4.46 -21.63 -17.50
N ALA A 620 3.33 -21.98 -18.13
CA ALA A 620 3.17 -21.98 -19.59
C ALA A 620 3.57 -20.64 -20.26
N PHE A 621 3.24 -19.49 -19.66
CA PHE A 621 3.58 -18.16 -20.20
C PHE A 621 5.08 -17.83 -20.17
N ALA A 622 5.86 -18.55 -19.35
CA ALA A 622 7.29 -18.36 -19.18
C ALA A 622 8.11 -19.61 -19.52
N GLU A 623 7.52 -20.63 -20.15
CA GLU A 623 8.11 -21.95 -20.39
C GLU A 623 9.37 -21.88 -21.29
N THR A 624 9.41 -20.95 -22.24
CA THR A 624 10.49 -20.86 -23.24
C THR A 624 11.10 -19.46 -23.34
N VAL A 625 12.37 -19.38 -23.78
CA VAL A 625 13.07 -18.12 -24.11
C VAL A 625 12.43 -17.29 -25.22
N ASN A 626 11.42 -17.82 -25.91
CA ASN A 626 10.73 -17.08 -26.96
C ASN A 626 9.76 -16.05 -26.38
N THR A 627 9.26 -16.25 -25.15
CA THR A 627 8.45 -15.26 -24.45
C THR A 627 9.31 -14.27 -23.69
N GLU A 628 8.79 -13.08 -23.42
CA GLU A 628 9.49 -12.09 -22.60
C GLU A 628 9.71 -12.62 -21.18
N TYR A 629 8.68 -13.23 -20.58
CA TYR A 629 8.74 -13.81 -19.25
C TYR A 629 9.73 -14.96 -19.15
N GLY A 630 9.86 -15.76 -20.21
CA GLY A 630 10.85 -16.82 -20.24
C GLY A 630 12.28 -16.30 -20.36
N ARG A 631 12.52 -15.23 -21.15
CA ARG A 631 13.84 -14.57 -21.17
C ARG A 631 14.21 -13.95 -19.83
N LEU A 632 13.27 -13.26 -19.19
CA LEU A 632 13.48 -12.67 -17.87
C LEU A 632 13.95 -13.73 -16.86
N TYR A 633 13.25 -14.86 -16.81
CA TYR A 633 13.58 -15.96 -15.90
C TYR A 633 14.96 -16.56 -16.18
N GLU A 634 15.27 -16.77 -17.46
CA GLU A 634 16.55 -17.32 -17.90
C GLU A 634 17.73 -16.41 -17.56
N ASP A 635 17.55 -15.11 -17.74
CA ASP A 635 18.55 -14.11 -17.36
C ASP A 635 18.68 -14.00 -15.84
N THR A 636 17.59 -14.15 -15.09
CA THR A 636 17.62 -14.26 -13.62
C THR A 636 18.43 -15.47 -13.17
N LEU A 637 18.16 -16.67 -13.68
CA LEU A 637 18.93 -17.86 -13.32
C LEU A 637 20.42 -17.71 -13.64
N LYS A 638 20.76 -17.12 -14.79
CA LYS A 638 22.17 -16.84 -15.14
C LYS A 638 22.85 -15.93 -14.11
N ARG A 639 22.17 -14.88 -13.62
CA ARG A 639 22.73 -14.00 -12.58
C ARG A 639 22.96 -14.75 -11.27
N ILE A 640 22.02 -15.61 -10.88
CA ILE A 640 22.15 -16.45 -9.69
C ILE A 640 23.31 -17.43 -9.83
N GLU A 641 23.47 -18.08 -11.00
CA GLU A 641 24.58 -18.98 -11.27
C GLU A 641 25.95 -18.28 -11.21
N VAL A 642 26.02 -17.03 -11.67
CA VAL A 642 27.21 -16.19 -11.54
C VAL A 642 27.48 -15.86 -10.07
N ASP A 643 26.45 -15.45 -9.32
CA ASP A 643 26.57 -15.13 -7.89
C ASP A 643 26.99 -16.34 -7.04
N TRP A 644 26.48 -17.53 -7.37
CA TRP A 644 26.87 -18.81 -6.73
C TRP A 644 28.23 -19.33 -7.21
N ALA A 645 28.81 -18.72 -8.25
CA ALA A 645 30.01 -19.19 -8.94
C ALA A 645 29.88 -20.64 -9.45
N VAL A 646 28.70 -21.00 -9.97
CA VAL A 646 28.40 -22.29 -10.61
C VAL A 646 28.18 -22.17 -12.12
N SER A 647 28.23 -20.94 -12.66
CA SER A 647 28.17 -20.68 -14.09
C SER A 647 29.29 -21.44 -14.84
N GLY A 648 28.92 -22.18 -15.88
CA GLY A 648 29.84 -22.99 -16.69
C GLY A 648 30.22 -24.35 -16.08
N LEU A 649 29.71 -24.72 -14.90
CA LEU A 649 29.81 -26.09 -14.38
C LEU A 649 28.83 -27.02 -15.12
N THR A 650 29.11 -28.33 -15.09
CA THR A 650 28.21 -29.33 -15.71
C THR A 650 26.87 -29.31 -14.99
N GLY A 651 25.77 -29.30 -15.73
CA GLY A 651 24.43 -29.32 -15.14
C GLY A 651 24.13 -30.62 -14.41
N LEU A 652 23.41 -30.53 -13.30
CA LEU A 652 22.87 -31.70 -12.64
C LEU A 652 21.88 -32.41 -13.59
N GLY A 653 22.09 -33.70 -13.85
CA GLY A 653 21.33 -34.48 -14.85
C GLY A 653 21.99 -34.54 -16.24
N GLU A 654 23.05 -33.76 -16.47
CA GLU A 654 23.82 -33.77 -17.74
C GLU A 654 25.07 -34.66 -17.68
N ILE A 655 25.38 -35.22 -16.51
CA ILE A 655 26.47 -36.19 -16.34
C ILE A 655 26.03 -37.50 -17.01
N LYS A 656 26.61 -37.80 -18.17
CA LYS A 656 26.46 -39.09 -18.85
C LYS A 656 27.35 -40.16 -18.23
#